data_AF-A0A8J8FRV5-F1
#
_entry.id   AF-A0A8J8FRV5-F1
#
_cell.length_a   1.000
_cell.length_b   1.000
_cell.length_c   1.000
_cell.angle_alpha   90.00
_cell.angle_beta   90.00
_cell.angle_gamma   90.00
#
_symmetry.space_group_name_H-M   'P 1'
#
loop_
_entity.id
_entity.type
_entity.pdbx_description
1 polymer ?
#
loop_
_entity_poly.entity_id
_entity_poly.type
_entity_poly.pdbx_seq_one_letter_code
_entity_poly.pdbx_strand_id
1 'polypeptide(L)'
;MTRGRKRINVAIAGHVDHGKSSLLERITGEFPDEEGFELERGITAVMKVIPVEVEDTEIRFLDTPGHSDFREEVGKALMAADGLVLVVAADEGVQARTEVLIELAKELGLPVILAVNKMDRATDSDFEEVVNEVKNRGLEPAAVVPTSAKTGEGIEELLKAVIENVEPSRWGSEDDETAFLVIDVHEEEGLGNVAVGVVRSGTLREGDTLRIGDDEYRVKALMGPDGSRIREARPGDIVQVAFDETPEAGSLLTETGGYRVDNPEDVRPCVRYALSVDDLRTALDVLESWKRRYLGIEYEVDEDGRLHVSCLGDVQFDKLKTDMEEAGVNVEVLGREFEGVRTVGGRETGRAGPTVVEVLPRTVEGVRVFRKGKERTTVEEQTAAALAAEELGVDGLVVNILTDDEVDPENLAEAVADAVEKAGVFEVYPVENVLIEVENVGKAASLVYKHEGHVIESDADSIKAVVPAPRLNELVDDLMKETSGRARIKLLSSQGVDGPVLSLDPGTVNFGIAYIPRRGPCDVTSVKVRAPEDEQVEELARTLRMFLADREEPAVVYVGHGPGRETAVKAVKKVLPDSDVVIVDESETTKEAVYRLSSGKLENVRAKDLRDHGVAALAIARRGQMGKRVEPKASKEDVRRKVSSAFGGGSKKFADYSRLHVENPEDLKEGTMLQVKNPDLISTDLPKGEVVVFHGWREDGGMIASTLTGGRIIVKPADGTGSLKNPRVFFEAFRPVKPRD
;
A
#
# COMPACT_ATOMS: atom_id res chain seq x y z
N MET A 1 1.56 -44.33 17.90
CA MET A 1 1.91 -42.99 17.38
C MET A 1 1.72 -43.05 15.88
N THR A 2 0.51 -42.75 15.41
CA THR A 2 0.26 -42.49 13.99
C THR A 2 1.08 -41.26 13.63
N ARG A 3 2.12 -41.41 12.78
CA ARG A 3 2.75 -40.25 12.15
C ARG A 3 1.62 -39.46 11.48
N GLY A 4 1.44 -38.19 11.86
CA GLY A 4 0.47 -37.33 11.20
C GLY A 4 0.78 -37.29 9.71
N ARG A 5 -0.26 -37.38 8.87
CA ARG A 5 -0.14 -37.19 7.42
C ARG A 5 0.46 -35.81 7.13
N LYS A 6 1.39 -35.72 6.16
CA LYS A 6 1.94 -34.43 5.70
C LYS A 6 0.81 -33.67 5.01
N ARG A 7 0.61 -32.40 5.35
CA ARG A 7 -0.37 -31.52 4.69
C ARG A 7 0.36 -30.31 4.16
N ILE A 8 0.08 -29.93 2.92
CA ILE A 8 0.68 -28.77 2.27
C ILE A 8 -0.39 -27.98 1.52
N ASN A 9 -0.34 -26.67 1.66
CA ASN A 9 -1.20 -25.74 0.92
C ASN A 9 -0.43 -25.26 -0.32
N VAL A 10 -1.03 -25.38 -1.50
CA VAL A 10 -0.36 -25.05 -2.75
C VAL A 10 -1.24 -24.14 -3.57
N ALA A 11 -0.82 -22.89 -3.75
CA ALA A 11 -1.53 -21.98 -4.65
C ALA A 11 -1.31 -22.41 -6.11
N ILE A 12 -2.32 -22.26 -6.95
CA ILE A 12 -2.17 -22.38 -8.40
C ILE A 12 -2.52 -21.05 -9.07
N ALA A 13 -1.59 -20.51 -9.85
CA ALA A 13 -1.75 -19.20 -10.46
C ALA A 13 -1.04 -19.12 -11.83
N GLY A 14 -1.41 -18.11 -12.62
CA GLY A 14 -1.01 -17.97 -14.02
C GLY A 14 -1.92 -17.01 -14.78
N HIS A 15 -1.52 -16.60 -15.98
CA HIS A 15 -2.32 -15.69 -16.81
C HIS A 15 -3.69 -16.28 -17.19
N VAL A 16 -4.61 -15.45 -17.66
CA VAL A 16 -5.91 -15.91 -18.18
C VAL A 16 -5.69 -16.85 -19.35
N ASP A 17 -6.54 -17.85 -19.49
CA ASP A 17 -6.49 -18.87 -20.53
C ASP A 17 -5.23 -19.75 -20.58
N HIS A 18 -4.28 -19.61 -19.64
CA HIS A 18 -3.15 -20.53 -19.51
C HIS A 18 -3.55 -21.95 -19.03
N GLY A 19 -4.84 -22.16 -18.72
CA GLY A 19 -5.41 -23.47 -18.42
C GLY A 19 -5.30 -23.92 -16.96
N LYS A 20 -5.31 -22.98 -16.00
CA LYS A 20 -5.32 -23.25 -14.55
C LYS A 20 -6.51 -24.12 -14.12
N SER A 21 -7.74 -23.67 -14.40
CA SER A 21 -8.97 -24.39 -14.04
C SER A 21 -9.02 -25.76 -14.71
N SER A 22 -8.60 -25.87 -15.98
CA SER A 22 -8.51 -27.15 -16.68
C SER A 22 -7.46 -28.08 -16.08
N LEU A 23 -6.34 -27.54 -15.58
CA LEU A 23 -5.31 -28.33 -14.91
C LEU A 23 -5.83 -28.84 -13.55
N LEU A 24 -6.50 -27.98 -12.78
CA LEU A 24 -7.18 -28.37 -11.53
C LEU A 24 -8.25 -29.41 -11.78
N GLU A 25 -9.11 -29.22 -12.78
CA GLU A 25 -10.11 -30.22 -13.18
C GLU A 25 -9.43 -31.56 -13.46
N ARG A 26 -8.31 -31.55 -14.19
CA ARG A 26 -7.61 -32.78 -14.53
C ARG A 26 -7.01 -33.48 -13.32
N ILE A 27 -6.53 -32.71 -12.34
CA ILE A 27 -5.97 -33.21 -11.09
C ILE A 27 -7.07 -33.78 -10.17
N THR A 28 -8.21 -33.10 -10.11
CA THR A 28 -9.25 -33.34 -9.09
C THR A 28 -10.38 -34.23 -9.61
N GLY A 29 -10.57 -34.29 -10.93
CA GLY A 29 -11.69 -34.97 -11.58
C GLY A 29 -12.99 -34.14 -11.61
N GLU A 30 -12.98 -32.90 -11.10
CA GLU A 30 -14.15 -32.02 -11.01
C GLU A 30 -13.83 -30.63 -11.59
N PHE A 31 -14.71 -30.06 -12.42
CA PHE A 31 -14.47 -28.74 -13.00
C PHE A 31 -14.63 -27.66 -11.91
N PRO A 32 -13.63 -26.78 -11.69
CA PRO A 32 -13.72 -25.80 -10.61
C PRO A 32 -14.86 -24.78 -10.77
N ASP A 33 -15.18 -24.43 -12.03
CA ASP A 33 -16.05 -23.33 -12.45
C ASP A 33 -17.46 -23.76 -12.93
N GLU A 34 -17.96 -24.97 -12.59
CA GLU A 34 -19.35 -25.30 -12.91
C GLU A 34 -20.31 -24.48 -12.02
N GLU A 35 -21.20 -23.69 -12.64
CA GLU A 35 -22.31 -22.95 -11.99
C GLU A 35 -23.13 -23.83 -11.02
N GLY A 36 -23.15 -25.16 -11.21
CA GLY A 36 -23.77 -26.12 -10.28
C GLY A 36 -23.04 -26.29 -8.95
N PHE A 37 -21.71 -26.11 -8.91
CA PHE A 37 -20.88 -26.23 -7.72
C PHE A 37 -20.97 -24.98 -6.82
N GLU A 38 -21.18 -23.80 -7.42
CA GLU A 38 -21.35 -22.50 -6.74
C GLU A 38 -22.75 -22.37 -6.10
N LEU A 39 -23.80 -22.83 -6.81
CA LEU A 39 -25.20 -22.73 -6.38
C LEU A 39 -25.66 -23.84 -5.43
N GLU A 40 -25.13 -25.06 -5.51
CA GLU A 40 -25.56 -26.16 -4.62
C GLU A 40 -24.98 -26.07 -3.20
N ARG A 41 -23.96 -25.22 -2.98
CA ARG A 41 -23.30 -25.06 -1.67
C ARG A 41 -23.24 -23.63 -1.11
N GLY A 42 -23.74 -22.62 -1.84
CA GLY A 42 -23.85 -21.26 -1.32
C GLY A 42 -22.52 -20.54 -1.08
N ILE A 43 -21.45 -20.94 -1.79
CA ILE A 43 -20.10 -20.41 -1.54
C ILE A 43 -19.84 -19.27 -2.52
N THR A 44 -20.09 -18.04 -2.07
CA THR A 44 -19.76 -16.81 -2.78
C THR A 44 -18.25 -16.56 -2.71
N ALA A 45 -17.53 -16.61 -3.84
CA ALA A 45 -16.18 -16.05 -4.04
C ALA A 45 -15.09 -16.29 -2.97
N VAL A 46 -15.19 -17.33 -2.14
CA VAL A 46 -14.15 -17.71 -1.18
C VAL A 46 -13.02 -18.42 -1.91
N MET A 47 -11.76 -18.11 -1.58
CA MET A 47 -10.58 -18.89 -2.01
C MET A 47 -10.85 -20.40 -1.91
N LYS A 48 -10.96 -21.08 -3.06
CA LYS A 48 -11.37 -22.49 -3.11
C LYS A 48 -10.22 -23.37 -2.65
N VAL A 49 -10.45 -24.16 -1.59
CA VAL A 49 -9.49 -25.14 -1.08
C VAL A 49 -9.89 -26.52 -1.59
N ILE A 50 -9.10 -27.10 -2.48
CA ILE A 50 -9.37 -28.41 -3.07
C ILE A 50 -8.35 -29.44 -2.54
N PRO A 51 -8.74 -30.34 -1.63
CA PRO A 51 -7.85 -31.37 -1.12
C PRO A 51 -7.69 -32.52 -2.12
N VAL A 52 -6.45 -32.94 -2.34
CA VAL A 52 -6.08 -34.07 -3.18
C VAL A 52 -5.14 -34.97 -2.37
N GLU A 53 -5.55 -36.22 -2.16
CA GLU A 53 -4.71 -37.22 -1.50
C GLU A 53 -3.73 -37.81 -2.52
N VAL A 54 -2.43 -37.63 -2.28
CA VAL A 54 -1.36 -38.22 -3.08
C VAL A 54 -0.37 -38.90 -2.13
N GLU A 55 -0.29 -40.23 -2.21
CA GLU A 55 0.51 -41.07 -1.31
C GLU A 55 0.17 -40.82 0.18
N ASP A 56 1.15 -40.44 1.01
CA ASP A 56 0.99 -40.11 2.44
C ASP A 56 0.85 -38.58 2.68
N THR A 57 0.62 -37.80 1.61
CA THR A 57 0.50 -36.34 1.65
C THR A 57 -0.88 -35.87 1.17
N GLU A 58 -1.48 -34.95 1.92
CA GLU A 58 -2.66 -34.21 1.47
C GLU A 58 -2.21 -32.87 0.87
N ILE A 59 -2.43 -32.69 -0.43
CA ILE A 59 -2.16 -31.45 -1.14
C ILE A 59 -3.45 -30.65 -1.19
N ARG A 60 -3.45 -29.43 -0.67
CA ARG A 60 -4.61 -28.53 -0.70
C ARG A 60 -4.36 -27.44 -1.72
N PHE A 61 -4.98 -27.57 -2.89
CA PHE A 61 -4.87 -26.55 -3.92
C PHE A 61 -5.70 -25.32 -3.55
N LEU A 62 -5.07 -24.14 -3.59
CA LEU A 62 -5.72 -22.86 -3.40
C LEU A 62 -5.95 -22.25 -4.78
N ASP A 63 -7.20 -22.25 -5.24
CA ASP A 63 -7.54 -21.67 -6.53
C ASP A 63 -7.61 -20.14 -6.43
N THR A 64 -6.98 -19.46 -7.39
CA THR A 64 -6.88 -18.00 -7.41
C THR A 64 -7.60 -17.43 -8.63
N PRO A 65 -8.42 -16.38 -8.47
CA PRO A 65 -9.01 -15.70 -9.62
C PRO A 65 -7.93 -15.12 -10.53
N GLY A 66 -8.10 -15.31 -11.85
CA GLY A 66 -7.06 -15.04 -12.84
C GLY A 66 -6.92 -13.58 -13.32
N HIS A 67 -7.71 -12.62 -12.80
CA HIS A 67 -7.74 -11.24 -13.31
C HIS A 67 -6.63 -10.35 -12.72
N SER A 68 -6.08 -9.43 -13.52
CA SER A 68 -5.01 -8.48 -13.12
C SER A 68 -5.40 -7.55 -11.99
N ASP A 69 -6.70 -7.36 -11.78
CA ASP A 69 -7.26 -6.39 -10.84
C ASP A 69 -7.40 -7.03 -9.44
N PHE A 70 -7.17 -8.35 -9.34
CA PHE A 70 -7.20 -9.14 -8.10
C PHE A 70 -5.79 -9.57 -7.64
N ARG A 71 -4.77 -8.74 -7.86
CA ARG A 71 -3.41 -8.97 -7.30
C ARG A 71 -3.45 -9.26 -5.80
N GLU A 72 -4.39 -8.65 -5.09
CA GLU A 72 -4.63 -8.90 -3.68
C GLU A 72 -5.13 -10.29 -3.37
N GLU A 73 -6.15 -10.79 -4.09
CA GLU A 73 -6.69 -12.14 -3.87
C GLU A 73 -5.61 -13.20 -4.14
N VAL A 74 -4.82 -12.97 -5.20
CA VAL A 74 -3.63 -13.76 -5.51
C VAL A 74 -2.62 -13.66 -4.36
N GLY A 75 -2.29 -12.46 -3.88
CA GLY A 75 -1.38 -12.26 -2.76
C GLY A 75 -1.86 -12.95 -1.47
N LYS A 76 -3.15 -12.86 -1.15
CA LYS A 76 -3.81 -13.51 -0.02
C LYS A 76 -3.70 -15.03 -0.10
N ALA A 77 -3.92 -15.61 -1.28
CA ALA A 77 -3.73 -17.05 -1.49
C ALA A 77 -2.26 -17.48 -1.37
N LEU A 78 -1.33 -16.69 -1.92
CA LEU A 78 0.11 -16.94 -1.77
C LEU A 78 0.59 -16.80 -0.31
N MET A 79 -0.02 -15.91 0.47
CA MET A 79 0.24 -15.79 1.90
C MET A 79 -0.21 -17.04 2.67
N ALA A 80 -1.26 -17.71 2.21
CA ALA A 80 -1.80 -18.94 2.79
C ALA A 80 -1.15 -20.23 2.30
N ALA A 81 -0.28 -20.13 1.28
CA ALA A 81 0.36 -21.27 0.64
C ALA A 81 1.75 -21.59 1.20
N ASP A 82 2.11 -22.87 1.15
CA ASP A 82 3.44 -23.42 1.35
C ASP A 82 4.29 -23.38 0.07
N GLY A 83 3.63 -23.35 -1.10
CA GLY A 83 4.28 -23.30 -2.41
C GLY A 83 3.33 -22.84 -3.52
N LEU A 84 3.88 -22.56 -4.69
CA LEU A 84 3.13 -22.08 -5.85
C LEU A 84 3.34 -23.02 -7.06
N VAL A 85 2.25 -23.47 -7.68
CA VAL A 85 2.24 -23.99 -9.05
C VAL A 85 1.98 -22.83 -10.00
N LEU A 86 3.03 -22.39 -10.70
CA LEU A 86 2.96 -21.33 -11.71
C LEU A 86 2.64 -21.95 -13.07
N VAL A 87 1.45 -21.69 -13.59
CA VAL A 87 0.97 -22.23 -14.87
C VAL A 87 1.25 -21.25 -16.01
N VAL A 88 2.09 -21.67 -16.95
CA VAL A 88 2.43 -20.89 -18.14
C VAL A 88 2.09 -21.69 -19.39
N ALA A 89 1.25 -21.14 -20.27
CA ALA A 89 0.97 -21.77 -21.55
C ALA A 89 2.22 -21.73 -22.45
N ALA A 90 2.61 -22.88 -22.98
CA ALA A 90 3.80 -23.02 -23.81
C ALA A 90 3.68 -22.23 -25.12
N ASP A 91 2.50 -22.20 -25.75
CA ASP A 91 2.23 -21.50 -27.01
C ASP A 91 2.13 -19.98 -26.87
N GLU A 92 1.82 -19.48 -25.67
CA GLU A 92 1.68 -18.04 -25.38
C GLU A 92 2.90 -17.44 -24.67
N GLY A 93 3.67 -18.26 -23.94
CA GLY A 93 4.84 -17.81 -23.20
C GLY A 93 4.52 -17.01 -21.94
N VAL A 94 5.53 -16.31 -21.39
CA VAL A 94 5.36 -15.58 -20.13
C VAL A 94 4.72 -14.21 -20.38
N GLN A 95 3.53 -14.02 -19.82
CA GLN A 95 2.73 -12.81 -19.95
C GLN A 95 2.97 -11.82 -18.80
N ALA A 96 2.50 -10.57 -18.95
CA ALA A 96 2.64 -9.52 -17.94
C ALA A 96 2.09 -9.92 -16.55
N ARG A 97 0.99 -10.69 -16.48
CA ARG A 97 0.45 -11.20 -15.20
C ARG A 97 1.36 -12.24 -14.55
N THR A 98 2.10 -13.01 -15.34
CA THR A 98 3.04 -14.01 -14.82
C THR A 98 4.20 -13.35 -14.09
N GLU A 99 4.62 -12.15 -14.50
CA GLU A 99 5.67 -11.38 -13.83
C GLU A 99 5.27 -10.95 -12.42
N VAL A 100 4.05 -10.46 -12.24
CA VAL A 100 3.51 -10.13 -10.92
C VAL A 100 3.52 -11.34 -9.98
N LEU A 101 3.16 -12.52 -10.48
CA LEU A 101 3.16 -13.76 -9.71
C LEU A 101 4.58 -14.19 -9.31
N ILE A 102 5.54 -14.01 -10.22
CA ILE A 102 6.96 -14.27 -9.96
C ILE A 102 7.47 -13.36 -8.85
N GLU A 103 7.17 -12.06 -8.89
CA GLU A 103 7.56 -11.10 -7.86
C GLU A 103 6.98 -11.48 -6.49
N LEU A 104 5.65 -11.68 -6.42
CA LEU A 104 4.98 -12.04 -5.16
C LEU A 104 5.51 -13.35 -4.57
N ALA A 105 5.74 -14.36 -5.40
CA ALA A 105 6.29 -15.63 -4.95
C ALA A 105 7.70 -15.48 -4.38
N LYS A 106 8.54 -14.63 -5.00
CA LYS A 106 9.90 -14.34 -4.53
C LYS A 106 9.88 -13.55 -3.23
N GLU A 107 9.06 -12.51 -3.13
CA GLU A 107 8.88 -11.70 -1.91
C GLU A 107 8.45 -12.58 -0.72
N LEU A 108 7.55 -13.53 -0.98
CA LEU A 108 7.05 -14.46 0.03
C LEU A 108 7.98 -15.66 0.29
N GLY A 109 9.06 -15.80 -0.48
CA GLY A 109 10.02 -16.92 -0.37
C GLY A 109 9.41 -18.29 -0.69
N LEU A 110 8.42 -18.35 -1.58
CA LEU A 110 7.71 -19.58 -1.90
C LEU A 110 8.53 -20.48 -2.84
N PRO A 111 8.59 -21.81 -2.59
CA PRO A 111 9.03 -22.75 -3.61
C PRO A 111 8.04 -22.74 -4.78
N VAL A 112 8.54 -22.48 -5.99
CA VAL A 112 7.72 -22.42 -7.21
C VAL A 112 7.96 -23.64 -8.08
N ILE A 113 6.87 -24.33 -8.42
CA ILE A 113 6.82 -25.39 -9.42
C ILE A 113 6.26 -24.80 -10.71
N LEU A 114 7.08 -24.76 -11.76
CA LEU A 114 6.67 -24.23 -13.06
C LEU A 114 5.97 -25.34 -13.87
N ALA A 115 4.66 -25.21 -14.06
CA ALA A 115 3.88 -26.06 -14.94
C ALA A 115 3.77 -25.41 -16.33
N VAL A 116 4.56 -25.90 -17.30
CA VAL A 116 4.51 -25.43 -18.69
C VAL A 116 3.38 -26.17 -19.40
N ASN A 117 2.21 -25.56 -19.49
CA ASN A 117 0.95 -26.18 -19.92
C ASN A 117 0.72 -26.03 -21.43
N LYS A 118 -0.30 -26.72 -21.97
CA LYS A 118 -0.66 -26.75 -23.41
C LYS A 118 0.42 -27.34 -24.32
N MET A 119 1.25 -28.26 -23.81
CA MET A 119 2.26 -28.96 -24.62
C MET A 119 1.69 -29.77 -25.79
N ASP A 120 0.37 -30.04 -25.82
CA ASP A 120 -0.28 -30.67 -26.98
C ASP A 120 -0.32 -29.78 -28.24
N ARG A 121 0.01 -28.50 -28.11
CA ARG A 121 0.01 -27.50 -29.19
C ARG A 121 1.35 -26.80 -29.40
N ALA A 122 2.33 -27.10 -28.57
CA ALA A 122 3.61 -26.41 -28.54
C ALA A 122 4.77 -27.35 -28.90
N THR A 123 5.93 -26.76 -29.16
CA THR A 123 7.17 -27.46 -29.50
C THR A 123 8.17 -27.44 -28.34
N ASP A 124 9.21 -28.27 -28.42
CA ASP A 124 10.32 -28.26 -27.45
C ASP A 124 11.00 -26.89 -27.35
N SER A 125 11.03 -26.13 -28.46
CA SER A 125 11.58 -24.78 -28.49
C SER A 125 10.73 -23.80 -27.67
N ASP A 126 9.41 -23.92 -27.74
CA ASP A 126 8.50 -23.06 -26.98
C ASP A 126 8.64 -23.35 -25.47
N PHE A 127 8.78 -24.63 -25.10
CA PHE A 127 9.08 -25.03 -23.73
C PHE A 127 10.39 -24.41 -23.22
N GLU A 128 11.48 -24.52 -23.99
CA GLU A 128 12.77 -23.92 -23.62
C GLU A 128 12.67 -22.40 -23.48
N GLU A 129 11.93 -21.73 -24.37
CA GLU A 129 11.69 -20.28 -24.30
C GLU A 129 10.99 -19.90 -22.99
N VAL A 130 9.89 -20.57 -22.62
CA VAL A 130 9.19 -20.32 -21.34
C VAL A 130 10.10 -20.51 -20.14
N VAL A 131 10.86 -21.60 -20.09
CA VAL A 131 11.73 -21.90 -18.96
C VAL A 131 12.84 -20.85 -18.82
N ASN A 132 13.48 -20.50 -19.94
CA ASN A 132 14.51 -19.47 -19.96
C ASN A 132 13.93 -18.11 -19.55
N GLU A 133 12.76 -17.76 -20.07
CA GLU A 133 12.06 -16.52 -19.76
C GLU A 133 11.67 -16.39 -18.27
N VAL A 134 11.27 -17.47 -17.61
CA VAL A 134 10.99 -17.46 -16.16
C VAL A 134 12.28 -17.28 -15.36
N LYS A 135 13.35 -17.98 -15.72
CA LYS A 135 14.67 -17.87 -15.06
C LYS A 135 15.29 -16.49 -15.20
N ASN A 136 15.16 -15.93 -16.39
CA ASN A 136 15.60 -14.60 -16.73
C ASN A 136 14.92 -13.52 -15.88
N ARG A 137 13.67 -13.73 -15.47
CA ARG A 137 12.95 -12.88 -14.49
C ARG A 137 13.39 -13.11 -13.04
N GLY A 138 14.49 -13.84 -12.84
CA GLY A 138 15.10 -14.07 -11.53
C GLY A 138 14.32 -15.03 -10.64
N LEU A 139 13.50 -15.91 -11.22
CA LEU A 139 12.89 -17.03 -10.51
C LEU A 139 13.55 -18.32 -10.98
N GLU A 140 14.24 -19.01 -10.08
CA GLU A 140 14.65 -20.39 -10.32
C GLU A 140 13.56 -21.32 -9.80
N PRO A 141 12.79 -22.00 -10.67
CA PRO A 141 11.77 -22.93 -10.22
C PRO A 141 12.41 -24.09 -9.46
N ALA A 142 11.80 -24.52 -8.36
CA ALA A 142 12.21 -25.71 -7.63
C ALA A 142 12.06 -26.97 -8.49
N ALA A 143 11.03 -26.98 -9.36
CA ALA A 143 10.89 -27.95 -10.43
C ALA A 143 10.21 -27.32 -11.66
N VAL A 144 10.47 -27.90 -12.83
CA VAL A 144 9.83 -27.53 -14.10
C VAL A 144 9.18 -28.79 -14.66
N VAL A 145 7.89 -28.73 -14.94
CA VAL A 145 7.11 -29.87 -15.42
C VAL A 145 6.36 -29.49 -16.69
N PRO A 146 6.63 -30.14 -17.83
CA PRO A 146 5.80 -30.00 -19.02
C PRO A 146 4.45 -30.69 -18.77
N THR A 147 3.35 -30.02 -19.09
CA THR A 147 2.00 -30.50 -18.82
C THR A 147 1.05 -30.23 -19.99
N SER A 148 -0.01 -31.04 -20.08
CA SER A 148 -1.19 -30.70 -20.88
C SER A 148 -2.43 -31.13 -20.11
N ALA A 149 -3.19 -30.15 -19.62
CA ALA A 149 -4.48 -30.39 -18.98
C ALA A 149 -5.44 -31.21 -19.88
N LYS A 150 -5.35 -31.02 -21.20
CA LYS A 150 -6.21 -31.67 -22.19
C LYS A 150 -5.87 -33.15 -22.40
N THR A 151 -4.59 -33.50 -22.50
CA THR A 151 -4.18 -34.91 -22.68
C THR A 151 -4.02 -35.64 -21.34
N GLY A 152 -3.76 -34.90 -20.25
CA GLY A 152 -3.38 -35.40 -18.94
C GLY A 152 -1.90 -35.73 -18.80
N GLU A 153 -1.08 -35.39 -19.79
CA GLU A 153 0.37 -35.58 -19.72
C GLU A 153 1.00 -34.65 -18.67
N GLY A 154 1.95 -35.17 -17.89
CA GLY A 154 2.72 -34.42 -16.90
C GLY A 154 2.02 -34.18 -15.55
N ILE A 155 0.76 -34.62 -15.38
CA ILE A 155 -0.01 -34.36 -14.16
C ILE A 155 0.54 -35.14 -12.96
N GLU A 156 0.88 -36.41 -13.14
CA GLU A 156 1.45 -37.23 -12.06
C GLU A 156 2.84 -36.72 -11.66
N GLU A 157 3.64 -36.31 -12.64
CA GLU A 157 4.95 -35.68 -12.44
C GLU A 157 4.82 -34.35 -11.70
N LEU A 158 3.80 -33.55 -12.02
CA LEU A 158 3.53 -32.28 -11.34
C LEU A 158 3.22 -32.50 -9.86
N LEU A 159 2.35 -33.47 -9.53
CA LEU A 159 2.00 -33.79 -8.14
C LEU A 159 3.21 -34.31 -7.35
N LYS A 160 4.05 -35.16 -7.96
CA LYS A 160 5.31 -35.63 -7.35
C LYS A 160 6.27 -34.46 -7.10
N ALA A 161 6.46 -33.60 -8.08
CA ALA A 161 7.31 -32.42 -7.95
C ALA A 161 6.84 -31.51 -6.81
N VAL A 162 5.53 -31.32 -6.64
CA VAL A 162 4.96 -30.58 -5.51
C VAL A 162 5.31 -31.26 -4.18
N ILE A 163 5.10 -32.57 -4.03
CA ILE A 163 5.39 -33.28 -2.78
C ILE A 163 6.87 -33.22 -2.40
N GLU A 164 7.76 -33.34 -3.40
CA GLU A 164 9.21 -33.35 -3.24
C GLU A 164 9.80 -31.99 -2.88
N ASN A 165 9.21 -30.90 -3.38
CA ASN A 165 9.80 -29.57 -3.31
C ASN A 165 9.04 -28.59 -2.39
N VAL A 166 7.82 -28.93 -1.96
CA VAL A 166 7.03 -28.10 -1.05
C VAL A 166 6.99 -28.71 0.35
N GLU A 167 7.37 -27.91 1.35
CA GLU A 167 7.34 -28.28 2.76
C GLU A 167 6.49 -27.27 3.56
N PRO A 168 5.77 -27.71 4.62
CA PRO A 168 4.98 -26.83 5.47
C PRO A 168 5.85 -26.07 6.48
N SER A 169 6.90 -25.41 6.00
CA SER A 169 7.95 -24.79 6.81
C SER A 169 7.65 -23.34 7.21
N ARG A 170 6.54 -22.76 6.71
CA ARG A 170 6.17 -21.35 6.91
C ARG A 170 5.31 -21.09 8.15
N TRP A 171 4.94 -22.14 8.87
CA TRP A 171 4.03 -22.07 10.02
C TRP A 171 4.80 -22.27 11.33
N GLY A 172 4.36 -21.58 12.39
CA GLY A 172 4.88 -21.74 13.75
C GLY A 172 4.47 -23.07 14.39
N SER A 173 4.93 -23.31 15.60
CA SER A 173 4.62 -24.52 16.38
C SER A 173 3.19 -24.52 16.90
N GLU A 174 2.62 -25.69 17.18
CA GLU A 174 1.35 -25.85 17.90
C GLU A 174 1.41 -25.27 19.33
N ASP A 175 2.63 -25.20 19.90
CA ASP A 175 2.91 -24.69 21.25
C ASP A 175 3.15 -23.17 21.30
N ASP A 176 3.23 -22.50 20.14
CA ASP A 176 3.40 -21.06 20.06
C ASP A 176 2.08 -20.33 20.38
N GLU A 177 2.13 -19.00 20.48
CA GLU A 177 0.93 -18.19 20.57
C GLU A 177 0.02 -18.41 19.36
N THR A 178 -1.29 -18.51 19.61
CA THR A 178 -2.27 -18.66 18.55
C THR A 178 -2.30 -17.40 17.68
N ALA A 179 -1.98 -17.58 16.41
CA ALA A 179 -2.03 -16.52 15.40
C ALA A 179 -2.86 -16.97 14.22
N PHE A 180 -3.85 -16.16 13.83
CA PHE A 180 -4.77 -16.44 12.74
C PHE A 180 -4.72 -15.31 11.72
N LEU A 181 -4.34 -15.65 10.49
CA LEU A 181 -4.34 -14.70 9.38
C LEU A 181 -5.68 -14.79 8.65
N VAL A 182 -6.44 -13.70 8.69
CA VAL A 182 -7.68 -13.54 7.94
C VAL A 182 -7.33 -13.32 6.48
N ILE A 183 -7.78 -14.22 5.62
CA ILE A 183 -7.59 -14.17 4.16
C ILE A 183 -8.79 -13.48 3.53
N ASP A 184 -9.99 -13.87 3.95
CA ASP A 184 -11.25 -13.42 3.37
C ASP A 184 -12.40 -13.47 4.40
N VAL A 185 -13.53 -12.85 4.10
CA VAL A 185 -14.71 -12.79 4.97
C VAL A 185 -15.99 -12.86 4.14
N HIS A 186 -16.93 -13.74 4.48
CA HIS A 186 -18.22 -13.83 3.80
C HIS A 186 -19.39 -13.93 4.79
N GLU A 187 -20.61 -13.73 4.31
CA GLU A 187 -21.83 -13.99 5.10
C GLU A 187 -22.31 -15.41 4.90
N GLU A 188 -22.62 -16.09 6.00
CA GLU A 188 -23.12 -17.47 6.01
C GLU A 188 -24.45 -17.54 6.77
N GLU A 189 -25.46 -18.17 6.17
CA GLU A 189 -26.83 -18.20 6.71
C GLU A 189 -26.85 -18.88 8.09
N GLY A 190 -27.34 -18.16 9.10
CA GLY A 190 -27.44 -18.65 10.48
C GLY A 190 -26.15 -18.55 11.32
N LEU A 191 -25.00 -18.30 10.69
CA LEU A 191 -23.71 -18.06 11.38
C LEU A 191 -23.29 -16.58 11.36
N GLY A 192 -23.83 -15.79 10.43
CA GLY A 192 -23.46 -14.39 10.23
C GLY A 192 -22.15 -14.28 9.45
N ASN A 193 -21.33 -13.28 9.73
CA ASN A 193 -20.04 -13.13 9.07
C ASN A 193 -19.04 -14.22 9.53
N VAL A 194 -18.48 -14.91 8.55
CA VAL A 194 -17.50 -15.98 8.71
C VAL A 194 -16.19 -15.54 8.04
N ALA A 195 -15.11 -15.54 8.83
CA ALA A 195 -13.77 -15.27 8.33
C ALA A 195 -13.12 -16.56 7.84
N VAL A 196 -12.52 -16.54 6.67
CA VAL A 196 -11.70 -17.63 6.13
C VAL A 196 -10.25 -17.24 6.29
N GLY A 197 -9.44 -18.14 6.83
CA GLY A 197 -8.05 -17.82 7.14
C GLY A 197 -7.18 -19.02 7.40
N VAL A 198 -5.90 -18.77 7.60
CA VAL A 198 -4.90 -19.79 7.92
C VAL A 198 -4.38 -19.59 9.35
N VAL A 199 -4.27 -20.69 10.10
CA VAL A 199 -3.59 -20.66 11.40
C VAL A 199 -2.09 -20.56 11.14
N ARG A 200 -1.48 -19.45 11.56
CA ARG A 200 -0.04 -19.18 11.39
C ARG A 200 0.81 -19.88 12.44
N SER A 201 0.36 -19.91 13.69
CA SER A 201 1.03 -20.52 14.84
C SER A 201 0.02 -20.83 15.94
N GLY A 202 0.41 -21.65 16.92
CA GLY A 202 -0.44 -22.08 18.01
C GLY A 202 -1.60 -22.97 17.57
N THR A 203 -2.62 -23.11 18.42
CA THR A 203 -3.79 -23.97 18.13
C THR A 203 -5.07 -23.20 18.39
N LEU A 204 -5.82 -22.92 17.31
CA LEU A 204 -7.09 -22.19 17.38
C LEU A 204 -8.25 -23.12 17.77
N ARG A 205 -9.06 -22.70 18.75
CA ARG A 205 -10.20 -23.45 19.29
C ARG A 205 -11.44 -22.58 19.43
N GLU A 206 -12.59 -23.23 19.48
CA GLU A 206 -13.85 -22.57 19.83
C GLU A 206 -13.77 -21.99 21.26
N GLY A 207 -14.14 -20.71 21.40
CA GLY A 207 -14.05 -19.96 22.65
C GLY A 207 -12.77 -19.14 22.84
N ASP A 208 -11.75 -19.33 21.99
CA ASP A 208 -10.54 -18.51 22.02
C ASP A 208 -10.87 -17.04 21.72
N THR A 209 -10.05 -16.12 22.25
CA THR A 209 -10.17 -14.69 21.99
C THR A 209 -8.87 -14.20 21.39
N LEU A 210 -8.96 -13.66 20.18
CA LEU A 210 -7.83 -13.06 19.46
C LEU A 210 -8.02 -11.53 19.40
N ARG A 211 -6.93 -10.81 19.14
CA ARG A 211 -6.86 -9.34 19.21
C ARG A 211 -6.06 -8.75 18.06
N ILE A 212 -6.37 -7.51 17.71
CA ILE A 212 -5.56 -6.60 16.89
C ILE A 212 -5.71 -5.19 17.47
N GLY A 213 -4.60 -4.54 17.83
CA GLY A 213 -4.67 -3.28 18.58
C GLY A 213 -5.50 -3.43 19.88
N ASP A 214 -6.53 -2.59 20.02
CA ASP A 214 -7.48 -2.60 21.16
C ASP A 214 -8.75 -3.45 20.90
N ASP A 215 -8.92 -3.98 19.69
CA ASP A 215 -10.11 -4.74 19.28
C ASP A 215 -9.98 -6.23 19.67
N GLU A 216 -11.07 -6.83 20.16
CA GLU A 216 -11.14 -8.24 20.58
C GLU A 216 -12.15 -9.03 19.74
N TYR A 217 -11.75 -10.22 19.28
CA TYR A 217 -12.57 -11.12 18.47
C TYR A 217 -12.64 -12.50 19.14
N ARG A 218 -13.81 -12.91 19.59
CA ARG A 218 -14.05 -14.24 20.18
C ARG A 218 -14.54 -15.24 19.14
N VAL A 219 -13.88 -16.39 19.08
CA VAL A 219 -14.26 -17.51 18.23
C VAL A 219 -15.56 -18.14 18.73
N LYS A 220 -16.64 -17.97 17.98
CA LYS A 220 -17.95 -18.61 18.25
C LYS A 220 -18.04 -20.02 17.68
N ALA A 221 -17.46 -20.25 16.51
CA ALA A 221 -17.47 -21.55 15.85
C ALA A 221 -16.27 -21.69 14.93
N LEU A 222 -15.80 -22.93 14.79
CA LEU A 222 -14.69 -23.30 13.94
C LEU A 222 -15.12 -24.38 12.96
N MET A 223 -14.82 -24.19 11.68
CA MET A 223 -15.23 -25.06 10.59
C MET A 223 -14.03 -25.34 9.67
N GLY A 224 -13.99 -26.54 9.10
CA GLY A 224 -13.06 -26.88 8.03
C GLY A 224 -13.39 -26.15 6.73
N PRO A 225 -12.53 -26.27 5.70
CA PRO A 225 -12.75 -25.63 4.40
C PRO A 225 -14.07 -26.05 3.73
N ASP A 226 -14.55 -27.26 4.01
CA ASP A 226 -15.79 -27.84 3.49
C ASP A 226 -17.06 -27.44 4.29
N GLY A 227 -16.92 -26.53 5.26
CA GLY A 227 -18.00 -26.10 6.15
C GLY A 227 -18.29 -27.07 7.31
N SER A 228 -17.57 -28.20 7.41
CA SER A 228 -17.78 -29.16 8.50
C SER A 228 -17.26 -28.59 9.83
N ARG A 229 -18.02 -28.73 10.93
CA ARG A 229 -17.56 -28.26 12.25
C ARG A 229 -16.35 -29.06 12.74
N ILE A 230 -15.33 -28.34 13.20
CA ILE A 230 -14.11 -28.91 13.79
C ILE A 230 -13.88 -28.36 15.20
N ARG A 231 -13.06 -29.05 16.00
CA ARG A 231 -12.81 -28.67 17.40
C ARG A 231 -11.59 -27.78 17.59
N GLU A 232 -10.58 -28.00 16.78
CA GLU A 232 -9.32 -27.27 16.81
C GLU A 232 -8.74 -27.21 15.40
N ALA A 233 -7.96 -26.16 15.14
CA ALA A 233 -7.20 -25.97 13.92
C ALA A 233 -5.73 -25.72 14.27
N ARG A 234 -4.83 -26.34 13.49
CA ARG A 234 -3.38 -26.35 13.75
C ARG A 234 -2.65 -25.48 12.73
N PRO A 235 -1.38 -25.12 12.97
CA PRO A 235 -0.62 -24.31 12.03
C PRO A 235 -0.63 -24.90 10.62
N GLY A 236 -0.94 -24.06 9.63
CA GLY A 236 -1.13 -24.44 8.23
C GLY A 236 -2.54 -24.94 7.86
N ASP A 237 -3.43 -25.18 8.82
CA ASP A 237 -4.83 -25.47 8.48
C ASP A 237 -5.55 -24.19 8.04
N ILE A 238 -6.21 -24.27 6.88
CA ILE A 238 -7.14 -23.26 6.40
C ILE A 238 -8.51 -23.61 6.94
N VAL A 239 -9.15 -22.65 7.59
CA VAL A 239 -10.39 -22.86 8.34
C VAL A 239 -11.31 -21.66 8.19
N GLN A 240 -12.59 -21.93 8.40
CA GLN A 240 -13.60 -20.89 8.50
C GLN A 240 -13.95 -20.66 9.97
N VAL A 241 -14.02 -19.40 10.39
CA VAL A 241 -14.15 -18.99 11.78
C VAL A 241 -15.30 -17.99 11.89
N ALA A 242 -16.33 -18.34 12.65
CA ALA A 242 -17.36 -17.38 13.02
C ALA A 242 -16.91 -16.64 14.28
N PHE A 243 -16.84 -15.32 14.21
CA PHE A 243 -16.45 -14.46 15.33
C PHE A 243 -17.66 -13.75 15.96
N ASP A 244 -17.47 -13.14 17.13
CA ASP A 244 -18.46 -12.25 17.73
C ASP A 244 -18.63 -10.94 17.00
N GLU A 245 -17.51 -10.34 16.60
CA GLU A 245 -17.41 -9.23 15.66
C GLU A 245 -16.67 -9.66 14.39
N THR A 246 -16.78 -8.90 13.31
CA THR A 246 -16.22 -9.31 12.01
C THR A 246 -14.84 -8.68 11.83
N PRO A 247 -13.74 -9.47 11.78
CA PRO A 247 -12.43 -8.93 11.48
C PRO A 247 -12.31 -8.56 10.00
N GLU A 248 -11.34 -7.71 9.66
CA GLU A 248 -11.06 -7.34 8.26
C GLU A 248 -10.11 -8.34 7.58
N ALA A 249 -10.28 -8.56 6.28
CA ALA A 249 -9.34 -9.33 5.48
C ALA A 249 -7.92 -8.72 5.52
N GLY A 250 -6.89 -9.56 5.62
CA GLY A 250 -5.49 -9.17 5.80
C GLY A 250 -5.05 -8.98 7.25
N SER A 251 -5.96 -9.09 8.23
CA SER A 251 -5.62 -8.98 9.65
C SER A 251 -4.92 -10.24 10.17
N LEU A 252 -3.79 -10.09 10.88
CA LEU A 252 -3.24 -11.17 11.71
C LEU A 252 -3.70 -10.95 13.15
N LEU A 253 -4.62 -11.80 13.60
CA LEU A 253 -5.16 -11.78 14.95
C LEU A 253 -4.30 -12.68 15.85
N THR A 254 -3.91 -12.19 17.03
CA THR A 254 -3.15 -12.98 18.03
C THR A 254 -3.75 -12.83 19.43
N GLU A 255 -3.38 -13.68 20.39
CA GLU A 255 -3.90 -13.60 21.76
C GLU A 255 -3.46 -12.31 22.50
N THR A 256 -2.29 -11.77 22.19
CA THR A 256 -1.63 -10.68 22.92
C THR A 256 -1.67 -9.30 22.24
N GLY A 257 -2.21 -9.20 21.02
CA GLY A 257 -2.35 -7.95 20.28
C GLY A 257 -1.67 -8.04 18.92
N GLY A 258 -2.39 -8.62 17.96
CA GLY A 258 -1.94 -8.80 16.58
C GLY A 258 -1.76 -7.48 15.83
N TYR A 259 -1.33 -7.60 14.58
CA TYR A 259 -1.10 -6.46 13.68
C TYR A 259 -1.72 -6.78 12.31
N ARG A 260 -2.00 -5.74 11.52
CA ARG A 260 -2.41 -5.95 10.13
C ARG A 260 -1.18 -6.42 9.37
N VAL A 261 -1.25 -7.57 8.69
CA VAL A 261 -0.16 -7.95 7.81
C VAL A 261 -0.25 -7.01 6.64
N ASP A 262 0.63 -6.02 6.61
CA ASP A 262 0.86 -5.21 5.43
C ASP A 262 1.28 -6.18 4.31
N ASN A 263 0.33 -6.52 3.43
CA ASN A 263 0.67 -6.99 2.09
C ASN A 263 1.46 -5.84 1.44
N PRO A 264 2.49 -6.12 0.62
CA PRO A 264 3.61 -5.22 0.39
C PRO A 264 3.12 -3.88 -0.13
N GLU A 265 3.31 -2.85 0.70
CA GLU A 265 3.27 -1.41 0.41
C GLU A 265 2.03 -0.88 -0.36
N ASP A 266 1.19 -0.12 0.35
CA ASP A 266 0.24 0.86 -0.20
C ASP A 266 -0.57 0.41 -1.43
N VAL A 267 -1.53 -0.49 -1.23
CA VAL A 267 -2.55 -0.76 -2.25
C VAL A 267 -3.55 0.41 -2.27
N ARG A 268 -3.20 1.44 -3.04
CA ARG A 268 -4.01 2.66 -3.19
C ARG A 268 -5.03 2.51 -4.31
N PRO A 269 -6.28 2.94 -4.10
CA PRO A 269 -7.20 3.12 -5.21
C PRO A 269 -6.56 4.02 -6.28
N CYS A 270 -6.76 3.66 -7.54
CA CYS A 270 -6.16 4.33 -8.68
C CYS A 270 -7.22 4.94 -9.61
N VAL A 271 -8.49 4.58 -9.40
CA VAL A 271 -9.63 4.99 -10.20
C VAL A 271 -10.77 5.36 -9.26
N ARG A 272 -11.43 6.46 -9.53
CA ARG A 272 -12.60 6.94 -8.81
C ARG A 272 -13.78 7.10 -9.76
N TYR A 273 -14.93 6.58 -9.34
CA TYR A 273 -16.18 6.61 -10.08
C TYR A 273 -17.20 7.49 -9.37
N ALA A 274 -17.83 8.39 -10.11
CA ALA A 274 -18.99 9.13 -9.65
C ALA A 274 -20.27 8.42 -10.11
N LEU A 275 -21.14 8.07 -9.18
CA LEU A 275 -22.32 7.24 -9.39
C LEU A 275 -23.59 7.98 -8.99
N SER A 276 -24.64 7.81 -9.78
CA SER A 276 -26.02 8.01 -9.36
C SER A 276 -26.64 6.66 -9.08
N VAL A 277 -27.12 6.48 -7.85
CA VAL A 277 -27.81 5.26 -7.41
C VAL A 277 -29.22 5.60 -6.98
N ASP A 278 -30.17 4.72 -7.27
CA ASP A 278 -31.57 4.90 -6.89
C ASP A 278 -31.86 4.51 -5.42
N ASP A 279 -31.07 3.59 -4.87
CA ASP A 279 -31.07 3.22 -3.45
C ASP A 279 -29.67 3.33 -2.83
N LEU A 280 -29.38 4.52 -2.30
CA LEU A 280 -28.09 4.80 -1.65
C LEU A 280 -27.85 3.91 -0.43
N ARG A 281 -28.89 3.53 0.32
CA ARG A 281 -28.70 2.73 1.53
C ARG A 281 -28.18 1.34 1.18
N THR A 282 -28.86 0.69 0.24
CA THR A 282 -28.46 -0.64 -0.22
C THR A 282 -27.08 -0.60 -0.90
N ALA A 283 -26.78 0.46 -1.67
CA ALA A 283 -25.46 0.65 -2.26
C ALA A 283 -24.33 0.78 -1.20
N LEU A 284 -24.59 1.52 -0.11
CA LEU A 284 -23.64 1.66 1.01
C LEU A 284 -23.47 0.35 1.78
N ASP A 285 -24.53 -0.44 1.95
CA ASP A 285 -24.44 -1.76 2.59
C ASP A 285 -23.55 -2.72 1.75
N VAL A 286 -23.69 -2.70 0.42
CA VAL A 286 -22.81 -3.45 -0.50
C VAL A 286 -21.36 -2.97 -0.39
N LEU A 287 -21.13 -1.65 -0.39
CA LEU A 287 -19.79 -1.06 -0.26
C LEU A 287 -19.12 -1.39 1.06
N GLU A 288 -19.86 -1.37 2.17
CA GLU A 288 -19.34 -1.76 3.49
C GLU A 288 -18.94 -3.24 3.52
N SER A 289 -19.73 -4.11 2.90
CA SER A 289 -19.35 -5.51 2.70
C SER A 289 -18.08 -5.65 1.85
N TRP A 290 -17.99 -4.88 0.77
CA TRP A 290 -16.83 -4.86 -0.12
C TRP A 290 -15.56 -4.38 0.57
N LYS A 291 -15.63 -3.29 1.33
CA LYS A 291 -14.50 -2.71 2.07
C LYS A 291 -13.90 -3.70 3.08
N ARG A 292 -14.68 -4.64 3.60
CA ARG A 292 -14.20 -5.72 4.48
C ARG A 292 -13.52 -6.86 3.73
N ARG A 293 -13.92 -7.11 2.48
CA ARG A 293 -13.43 -8.20 1.62
C ARG A 293 -12.23 -7.80 0.76
N TYR A 294 -12.22 -6.59 0.23
CA TYR A 294 -11.30 -6.09 -0.78
C TYR A 294 -10.55 -4.85 -0.25
N LEU A 295 -9.23 -4.77 -0.46
CA LEU A 295 -8.49 -3.54 -0.16
C LEU A 295 -8.59 -2.58 -1.35
N GLY A 296 -8.15 -1.34 -1.13
CA GLY A 296 -8.21 -0.28 -2.12
C GLY A 296 -9.63 0.17 -2.47
N ILE A 297 -10.63 -0.14 -1.65
CA ILE A 297 -12.00 0.38 -1.79
C ILE A 297 -12.22 1.52 -0.79
N GLU A 298 -12.48 2.70 -1.33
CA GLU A 298 -12.91 3.87 -0.56
C GLU A 298 -14.19 4.42 -1.18
N TYR A 299 -15.00 5.12 -0.39
CA TYR A 299 -16.19 5.76 -0.92
C TYR A 299 -16.60 6.97 -0.08
N GLU A 300 -17.25 7.92 -0.73
CA GLU A 300 -17.86 9.08 -0.09
C GLU A 300 -19.18 9.47 -0.76
N VAL A 301 -20.05 10.15 -0.02
CA VAL A 301 -21.29 10.70 -0.56
C VAL A 301 -21.16 12.22 -0.56
N ASP A 302 -21.30 12.84 -1.72
CA ASP A 302 -21.22 14.29 -1.84
C ASP A 302 -22.49 15.01 -1.34
N GLU A 303 -22.44 16.35 -1.28
CA GLU A 303 -23.56 17.18 -0.83
C GLU A 303 -24.82 17.04 -1.71
N ASP A 304 -24.65 16.63 -2.97
CA ASP A 304 -25.73 16.38 -3.93
C ASP A 304 -26.33 14.96 -3.78
N GLY A 305 -25.78 14.12 -2.89
CA GLY A 305 -26.20 12.74 -2.68
C GLY A 305 -25.64 11.76 -3.72
N ARG A 306 -24.63 12.15 -4.49
CA ARG A 306 -23.93 11.25 -5.42
C ARG A 306 -22.91 10.41 -4.67
N LEU A 307 -22.81 9.15 -5.07
CA LEU A 307 -21.88 8.20 -4.48
C LEU A 307 -20.59 8.21 -5.28
N HIS A 308 -19.48 8.51 -4.62
CA HIS A 308 -18.14 8.42 -5.19
C HIS A 308 -17.47 7.17 -4.65
N VAL A 309 -16.96 6.32 -5.53
CA VAL A 309 -16.28 5.07 -5.17
C VAL A 309 -14.90 5.05 -5.79
N SER A 310 -13.88 4.90 -4.96
CA SER A 310 -12.49 4.70 -5.38
C SER A 310 -12.12 3.23 -5.27
N CYS A 311 -11.48 2.71 -6.31
CA CYS A 311 -11.05 1.33 -6.45
C CYS A 311 -9.71 1.24 -7.21
N LEU A 312 -9.09 0.07 -7.24
CA LEU A 312 -7.81 -0.19 -7.90
C LEU A 312 -7.89 -0.14 -9.42
N GLY A 313 -9.05 -0.45 -10.00
CA GLY A 313 -9.19 -0.55 -11.45
C GLY A 313 -10.60 -0.92 -11.89
N ASP A 314 -10.78 -0.93 -13.20
CA ASP A 314 -12.10 -1.06 -13.83
C ASP A 314 -12.75 -2.41 -13.57
N VAL A 315 -12.00 -3.52 -13.48
CA VAL A 315 -12.62 -4.83 -13.24
C VAL A 315 -13.05 -4.99 -11.79
N GLN A 316 -12.30 -4.38 -10.85
CA GLN A 316 -12.77 -4.30 -9.46
C GLN A 316 -14.08 -3.51 -9.38
N PHE A 317 -14.18 -2.39 -10.11
CA PHE A 317 -15.40 -1.60 -10.19
C PHE A 317 -16.56 -2.33 -10.89
N ASP A 318 -16.31 -2.98 -12.02
CA ASP A 318 -17.35 -3.67 -12.80
C ASP A 318 -17.98 -4.80 -11.99
N LYS A 319 -17.18 -5.52 -11.20
CA LYS A 319 -17.68 -6.52 -10.26
C LYS A 319 -18.49 -5.87 -9.13
N LEU A 320 -18.00 -4.79 -8.52
CA LEU A 320 -18.76 -4.05 -7.50
C LEU A 320 -20.12 -3.56 -8.04
N LYS A 321 -20.13 -3.01 -9.25
CA LYS A 321 -21.34 -2.56 -9.93
C LYS A 321 -22.30 -3.72 -10.19
N THR A 322 -21.78 -4.88 -10.59
CA THR A 322 -22.58 -6.11 -10.76
C THR A 322 -23.22 -6.51 -9.43
N ASP A 323 -22.45 -6.54 -8.34
CA ASP A 323 -22.96 -6.88 -7.01
C ASP A 323 -24.02 -5.88 -6.52
N MET A 324 -23.86 -4.59 -6.81
CA MET A 324 -24.88 -3.56 -6.54
C MET A 324 -26.16 -3.81 -7.34
N GLU A 325 -26.03 -4.13 -8.63
CA GLU A 325 -27.17 -4.44 -9.51
C GLU A 325 -27.90 -5.72 -9.08
N GLU A 326 -27.17 -6.74 -8.65
CA GLU A 326 -27.73 -7.98 -8.09
C GLU A 326 -28.45 -7.74 -6.75
N ALA A 327 -27.95 -6.81 -5.93
CA ALA A 327 -28.63 -6.34 -4.72
C ALA A 327 -29.87 -5.48 -5.01
N GLY A 328 -30.18 -5.20 -6.28
CA GLY A 328 -31.35 -4.45 -6.71
C GLY A 328 -31.15 -2.94 -6.80
N VAL A 329 -29.89 -2.46 -6.78
CA VAL A 329 -29.54 -1.04 -6.95
C VAL A 329 -29.30 -0.75 -8.42
N ASN A 330 -29.99 0.23 -8.99
CA ASN A 330 -29.68 0.72 -10.33
C ASN A 330 -28.51 1.72 -10.24
N VAL A 331 -27.39 1.38 -10.89
CA VAL A 331 -26.16 2.17 -10.87
C VAL A 331 -25.95 2.87 -12.22
N GLU A 332 -26.02 4.21 -12.23
CA GLU A 332 -25.63 5.03 -13.37
C GLU A 332 -24.24 5.64 -13.12
N VAL A 333 -23.29 5.33 -14.00
CA VAL A 333 -21.93 5.91 -13.95
C VAL A 333 -21.94 7.29 -14.58
N LEU A 334 -21.79 8.32 -13.75
CA LEU A 334 -21.76 9.73 -14.17
C LEU A 334 -20.38 10.18 -14.63
N GLY A 335 -19.33 9.58 -14.07
CA GLY A 335 -17.95 9.93 -14.37
C GLY A 335 -16.95 8.90 -13.85
N ARG A 336 -15.76 8.91 -14.44
CA ARG A 336 -14.60 8.11 -14.07
C ARG A 336 -13.37 9.02 -14.12
N GLU A 337 -12.61 9.05 -13.05
CA GLU A 337 -11.39 9.83 -12.89
C GLU A 337 -10.26 8.92 -12.38
N PHE A 338 -9.02 9.22 -12.73
CA PHE A 338 -7.88 8.54 -12.11
C PHE A 338 -7.45 9.28 -10.86
N GLU A 339 -7.20 8.54 -9.79
CA GLU A 339 -6.62 9.09 -8.58
C GLU A 339 -5.12 9.24 -8.79
N GLY A 340 -4.71 10.48 -9.08
CA GLY A 340 -3.32 10.91 -9.07
C GLY A 340 -3.03 11.69 -7.79
N VAL A 341 -1.77 11.70 -7.37
CA VAL A 341 -1.36 12.52 -6.22
C VAL A 341 -1.21 13.97 -6.68
N ARG A 342 -1.96 14.89 -6.06
CA ARG A 342 -1.76 16.33 -6.28
C ARG A 342 -0.61 16.80 -5.42
N THR A 343 0.44 17.27 -6.06
CA THR A 343 1.66 17.78 -5.42
C THR A 343 2.06 19.10 -6.06
N VAL A 344 3.06 19.78 -5.51
CA VAL A 344 3.67 20.95 -6.15
C VAL A 344 4.59 20.57 -7.30
N GLY A 345 4.77 21.44 -8.29
CA GLY A 345 5.64 21.17 -9.45
C GLY A 345 7.15 21.22 -9.16
N GLY A 346 7.53 21.69 -7.97
CA GLY A 346 8.92 21.86 -7.60
C GLY A 346 9.07 22.55 -6.25
N ARG A 347 10.32 22.77 -5.86
CA ARG A 347 10.68 23.41 -4.60
C ARG A 347 10.48 24.92 -4.69
N GLU A 348 9.68 25.48 -3.77
CA GLU A 348 9.42 26.93 -3.70
C GLU A 348 9.35 27.45 -2.27
N THR A 349 9.60 28.75 -2.10
CA THR A 349 9.54 29.43 -0.80
C THR A 349 8.30 30.31 -0.68
N GLY A 350 7.56 30.11 0.40
CA GLY A 350 6.40 30.91 0.78
C GLY A 350 6.65 31.76 2.02
N ARG A 351 5.93 32.87 2.13
CA ARG A 351 6.06 33.81 3.25
C ARG A 351 4.71 34.37 3.67
N ALA A 352 4.48 34.47 4.98
CA ALA A 352 3.40 35.24 5.56
C ALA A 352 3.83 35.76 6.94
N GLY A 353 3.68 37.07 7.16
CA GLY A 353 4.22 37.72 8.35
C GLY A 353 5.74 37.44 8.54
N PRO A 354 6.19 37.03 9.74
CA PRO A 354 7.57 36.60 9.98
C PRO A 354 7.87 35.15 9.54
N THR A 355 6.83 34.40 9.15
CA THR A 355 6.92 32.99 8.83
C THR A 355 7.43 32.79 7.41
N VAL A 356 8.46 31.97 7.27
CA VAL A 356 9.04 31.54 6.01
C VAL A 356 9.02 30.03 5.98
N VAL A 357 8.42 29.49 4.92
CA VAL A 357 8.40 28.05 4.66
C VAL A 357 8.96 27.76 3.29
N GLU A 358 9.41 26.54 3.14
CA GLU A 358 9.82 25.94 1.89
C GLU A 358 8.96 24.71 1.65
N VAL A 359 8.36 24.60 0.47
CA VAL A 359 7.62 23.40 0.08
C VAL A 359 8.41 22.59 -0.93
N LEU A 360 8.29 21.26 -0.85
CA LEU A 360 8.87 20.34 -1.81
C LEU A 360 7.80 19.34 -2.27
N PRO A 361 7.89 18.86 -3.52
CA PRO A 361 6.98 17.83 -4.01
C PRO A 361 7.11 16.53 -3.21
N ARG A 362 5.97 15.83 -3.09
CA ARG A 362 5.89 14.47 -2.58
C ARG A 362 4.82 13.75 -3.40
N THR A 363 5.14 12.64 -4.03
CA THR A 363 4.20 11.83 -4.81
C THR A 363 3.55 10.73 -3.97
N VAL A 364 3.50 10.95 -2.66
CA VAL A 364 2.83 10.15 -1.63
C VAL A 364 1.91 11.09 -0.85
N GLU A 365 0.70 10.63 -0.56
CA GLU A 365 -0.27 11.41 0.22
C GLU A 365 0.23 11.78 1.61
N GLY A 366 -0.39 12.82 2.15
CA GLY A 366 -0.07 13.42 3.42
C GLY A 366 0.93 14.57 3.32
N VAL A 367 0.89 15.37 4.38
CA VAL A 367 1.80 16.50 4.57
C VAL A 367 2.85 16.14 5.62
N ARG A 368 4.13 16.31 5.27
CA ARG A 368 5.22 16.19 6.24
C ARG A 368 5.77 17.55 6.59
N VAL A 369 5.82 17.84 7.89
CA VAL A 369 6.33 19.11 8.38
C VAL A 369 7.67 18.92 9.07
N PHE A 370 8.67 19.65 8.59
CA PHE A 370 9.99 19.75 9.17
C PHE A 370 10.26 21.15 9.64
N ARG A 371 11.17 21.29 10.60
CA ARG A 371 11.74 22.56 11.01
C ARG A 371 13.24 22.54 10.75
N LYS A 372 13.68 23.36 9.79
CA LYS A 372 15.07 23.38 9.28
C LYS A 372 15.61 21.98 8.95
N GLY A 373 14.77 21.15 8.32
CA GLY A 373 15.07 19.77 7.94
C GLY A 373 15.21 18.77 9.10
N LYS A 374 14.61 19.06 10.26
CA LYS A 374 14.47 18.12 11.39
C LYS A 374 13.00 17.92 11.72
N GLU A 375 12.63 16.71 12.16
CA GLU A 375 11.27 16.34 12.59
C GLU A 375 10.92 16.87 13.98
N ARG A 376 11.35 18.09 14.29
CA ARG A 376 11.07 18.76 15.56
C ARG A 376 9.97 19.78 15.33
N THR A 377 8.76 19.29 15.11
CA THR A 377 7.56 20.12 14.86
C THR A 377 6.52 19.90 15.95
N THR A 378 5.68 20.91 16.16
CA THR A 378 4.54 20.81 17.08
C THR A 378 3.32 20.23 16.37
N VAL A 379 2.35 19.72 17.13
CA VAL A 379 1.07 19.25 16.57
C VAL A 379 0.37 20.40 15.85
N GLU A 380 0.41 21.62 16.38
CA GLU A 380 -0.20 22.80 15.75
C GLU A 380 0.42 23.11 14.38
N GLU A 381 1.74 22.98 14.24
CA GLU A 381 2.42 23.18 12.95
C GLU A 381 2.02 22.10 11.93
N GLN A 382 1.93 20.85 12.37
CA GLN A 382 1.50 19.74 11.53
C GLN A 382 0.06 19.92 11.07
N THR A 383 -0.84 20.23 12.01
CA THR A 383 -2.26 20.47 11.72
C THR A 383 -2.46 21.68 10.81
N ALA A 384 -1.75 22.79 11.02
CA ALA A 384 -1.88 23.97 10.18
C ALA A 384 -1.41 23.74 8.74
N ALA A 385 -0.29 23.03 8.56
CA ALA A 385 0.20 22.65 7.24
C ALA A 385 -0.73 21.64 6.54
N ALA A 386 -1.27 20.67 7.28
CA ALA A 386 -2.22 19.68 6.78
C ALA A 386 -3.53 20.35 6.31
N LEU A 387 -4.11 21.23 7.13
CA LEU A 387 -5.31 21.99 6.77
C LEU A 387 -5.07 22.90 5.58
N ALA A 388 -3.88 23.50 5.46
CA ALA A 388 -3.53 24.31 4.31
C ALA A 388 -3.48 23.47 3.03
N ALA A 389 -2.84 22.30 3.06
CA ALA A 389 -2.77 21.42 1.91
C ALA A 389 -4.14 20.85 1.52
N GLU A 390 -4.94 20.40 2.50
CA GLU A 390 -6.32 19.94 2.31
C GLU A 390 -7.16 20.99 1.59
N GLU A 391 -7.17 22.23 2.09
CA GLU A 391 -7.96 23.31 1.51
C GLU A 391 -7.46 23.69 0.10
N LEU A 392 -6.15 23.61 -0.14
CA LEU A 392 -5.57 23.84 -1.47
C LEU A 392 -5.82 22.65 -2.44
N GLY A 393 -6.27 21.50 -1.95
CA GLY A 393 -6.40 20.27 -2.71
C GLY A 393 -5.04 19.71 -3.15
N VAL A 394 -4.05 19.77 -2.26
CA VAL A 394 -2.73 19.18 -2.41
C VAL A 394 -2.63 17.99 -1.46
N ASP A 395 -2.42 16.81 -2.01
CA ASP A 395 -2.40 15.55 -1.26
C ASP A 395 -0.99 15.26 -0.76
N GLY A 396 0.03 15.49 -1.58
CA GLY A 396 1.43 15.17 -1.27
C GLY A 396 2.31 16.42 -1.14
N LEU A 397 2.78 16.71 0.07
CA LEU A 397 3.60 17.91 0.32
C LEU A 397 4.61 17.71 1.44
N VAL A 398 5.86 18.15 1.22
CA VAL A 398 6.79 18.40 2.32
C VAL A 398 6.83 19.89 2.60
N VAL A 399 6.58 20.28 3.85
CA VAL A 399 6.67 21.65 4.35
C VAL A 399 7.86 21.75 5.29
N ASN A 400 8.80 22.63 4.99
CA ASN A 400 9.97 22.89 5.81
C ASN A 400 9.95 24.33 6.34
N ILE A 401 9.71 24.46 7.63
CA ILE A 401 9.68 25.73 8.35
C ILE A 401 11.12 26.24 8.51
N LEU A 402 11.40 27.41 7.95
CA LEU A 402 12.71 28.05 7.98
C LEU A 402 12.83 29.09 9.11
N THR A 403 11.70 29.57 9.62
CA THR A 403 11.65 30.52 10.76
C THR A 403 12.15 29.87 12.06
N ASP A 404 12.98 30.60 12.81
CA ASP A 404 13.56 30.14 14.06
C ASP A 404 12.58 30.15 15.23
N ASP A 405 11.76 31.20 15.31
CA ASP A 405 10.84 31.43 16.40
C ASP A 405 9.59 30.52 16.33
N GLU A 406 8.78 30.56 17.38
CA GLU A 406 7.45 29.95 17.39
C GLU A 406 6.61 30.55 16.26
N VAL A 407 5.94 29.69 15.51
CA VAL A 407 5.21 30.08 14.31
C VAL A 407 3.72 30.03 14.62
N ASP A 408 3.08 31.17 14.40
CA ASP A 408 1.62 31.27 14.45
C ASP A 408 0.97 30.39 13.35
N PRO A 409 -0.01 29.52 13.69
CA PRO A 409 -0.65 28.61 12.75
C PRO A 409 -1.25 29.28 11.51
N GLU A 410 -1.85 30.46 11.64
CA GLU A 410 -2.42 31.19 10.50
C GLU A 410 -1.32 31.64 9.53
N ASN A 411 -0.24 32.23 10.06
CA ASN A 411 0.92 32.62 9.26
C ASN A 411 1.62 31.40 8.64
N LEU A 412 1.64 30.24 9.31
CA LEU A 412 2.16 29.01 8.72
C LEU A 412 1.35 28.60 7.50
N ALA A 413 0.03 28.47 7.67
CA ALA A 413 -0.87 28.04 6.61
C ALA A 413 -0.85 29.00 5.41
N GLU A 414 -0.85 30.32 5.66
CA GLU A 414 -0.77 31.33 4.61
C GLU A 414 0.60 31.28 3.88
N ALA A 415 1.69 31.03 4.60
CA ALA A 415 3.00 30.84 3.99
C ALA A 415 3.06 29.55 3.15
N VAL A 416 2.44 28.44 3.58
CA VAL A 416 2.32 27.21 2.77
C VAL A 416 1.54 27.50 1.49
N ALA A 417 0.40 28.18 1.58
CA ALA A 417 -0.40 28.55 0.42
C ALA A 417 0.35 29.47 -0.56
N ASP A 418 1.16 30.41 -0.05
CA ASP A 418 2.07 31.22 -0.86
C ASP A 418 3.15 30.42 -1.58
N ALA A 419 3.69 29.38 -0.94
CA ALA A 419 4.66 28.51 -1.57
C ALA A 419 4.03 27.63 -2.66
N VAL A 420 2.87 27.02 -2.37
CA VAL A 420 2.12 26.14 -3.28
C VAL A 420 1.65 26.90 -4.53
N GLU A 421 1.11 28.12 -4.37
CA GLU A 421 0.68 28.94 -5.50
C GLU A 421 1.83 29.24 -6.47
N LYS A 422 3.02 29.59 -5.93
CA LYS A 422 4.22 29.84 -6.74
C LYS A 422 4.72 28.59 -7.45
N ALA A 423 4.71 27.46 -6.76
CA ALA A 423 5.16 26.19 -7.32
C ALA A 423 4.21 25.66 -8.41
N GLY A 424 2.92 26.02 -8.30
CA GLY A 424 1.85 25.44 -9.09
C GLY A 424 1.54 24.01 -8.63
N VAL A 425 0.26 23.62 -8.77
CA VAL A 425 -0.21 22.28 -8.42
C VAL A 425 -0.19 21.40 -9.67
N PHE A 426 0.30 20.18 -9.49
CA PHE A 426 0.40 19.15 -10.51
C PHE A 426 -0.27 17.89 -9.98
N GLU A 427 -1.13 17.31 -10.78
CA GLU A 427 -1.70 15.99 -10.53
C GLU A 427 -0.81 14.97 -11.24
N VAL A 428 -0.16 14.11 -10.47
CA VAL A 428 0.80 13.12 -10.95
C VAL A 428 0.18 11.74 -10.85
N TYR A 429 0.29 10.95 -11.92
CA TYR A 429 -0.29 9.61 -11.97
C TYR A 429 0.80 8.54 -11.76
N PRO A 430 0.46 7.39 -11.16
CA PRO A 430 1.29 6.20 -11.27
C PRO A 430 1.45 5.84 -12.75
N VAL A 431 2.66 5.44 -13.14
CA VAL A 431 2.98 5.07 -14.52
C VAL A 431 3.65 3.71 -14.58
N GLU A 432 3.35 2.99 -15.65
CA GLU A 432 3.97 1.72 -16.00
C GLU A 432 4.90 1.93 -17.20
N ASN A 433 6.07 1.32 -17.13
CA ASN A 433 6.99 1.27 -18.24
C ASN A 433 6.67 0.01 -19.05
N VAL A 434 6.34 0.15 -20.32
CA VAL A 434 5.95 -0.98 -21.18
C VAL A 434 6.87 -1.08 -22.39
N LEU A 435 7.22 -2.31 -22.74
CA LEU A 435 7.77 -2.70 -24.04
C LEU A 435 6.67 -3.42 -24.82
N ILE A 436 6.30 -2.86 -25.96
CA ILE A 436 5.25 -3.34 -26.85
C ILE A 436 5.92 -3.84 -28.13
N GLU A 437 5.98 -5.15 -28.32
CA GLU A 437 6.50 -5.77 -29.55
C GLU A 437 5.32 -5.99 -30.52
N VAL A 438 5.39 -5.36 -31.69
CA VAL A 438 4.31 -5.35 -32.69
C VAL A 438 4.84 -5.25 -34.12
N GLU A 439 4.14 -5.87 -35.07
CA GLU A 439 4.45 -5.71 -36.51
C GLU A 439 4.26 -4.27 -37.00
N ASN A 440 3.29 -3.53 -36.45
CA ASN A 440 2.96 -2.15 -36.86
C ASN A 440 3.18 -1.15 -35.73
N VAL A 441 4.43 -0.71 -35.63
CA VAL A 441 4.90 0.29 -34.67
C VAL A 441 4.16 1.62 -34.79
N GLY A 442 3.88 2.12 -35.99
CA GLY A 442 3.18 3.41 -36.14
C GLY A 442 1.78 3.40 -35.51
N LYS A 443 1.10 2.25 -35.59
CA LYS A 443 -0.23 2.07 -35.01
C LYS A 443 -0.19 1.89 -33.50
N ALA A 444 0.75 1.11 -32.98
CA ALA A 444 0.93 0.96 -31.54
C ALA A 444 1.35 2.28 -30.86
N ALA A 445 2.21 3.09 -31.49
CA ALA A 445 2.56 4.42 -30.99
C ALA A 445 1.31 5.31 -30.86
N SER A 446 0.44 5.25 -31.87
CA SER A 446 -0.82 6.00 -31.87
C SER A 446 -1.75 5.56 -30.74
N LEU A 447 -1.79 4.26 -30.41
CA LEU A 447 -2.56 3.73 -29.28
C LEU A 447 -1.95 4.12 -27.93
N VAL A 448 -0.62 4.12 -27.79
CA VAL A 448 0.07 4.64 -26.61
C VAL A 448 -0.34 6.09 -26.35
N TYR A 449 -0.28 6.96 -27.36
CA TYR A 449 -0.69 8.36 -27.20
C TYR A 449 -2.20 8.52 -26.96
N LYS A 450 -3.04 7.67 -27.56
CA LYS A 450 -4.49 7.65 -27.31
C LYS A 450 -4.79 7.43 -25.83
N HIS A 451 -3.99 6.59 -25.18
CA HIS A 451 -4.11 6.22 -23.76
C HIS A 451 -3.23 7.08 -22.85
N GLU A 452 -2.95 8.33 -23.27
CA GLU A 452 -2.18 9.32 -22.52
C GLU A 452 -0.74 8.89 -22.18
N GLY A 453 -0.26 7.84 -22.85
CA GLY A 453 1.11 7.38 -22.78
C GLY A 453 2.07 8.25 -23.58
N HIS A 454 3.36 8.05 -23.34
CA HIS A 454 4.44 8.70 -24.07
C HIS A 454 5.41 7.64 -24.57
N VAL A 455 5.62 7.64 -25.89
CA VAL A 455 6.66 6.82 -26.50
C VAL A 455 8.02 7.40 -26.14
N ILE A 456 8.79 6.62 -25.40
CA ILE A 456 10.18 6.92 -25.02
C ILE A 456 11.09 6.62 -26.22
N GLU A 457 10.88 5.47 -26.86
CA GLU A 457 11.66 4.96 -27.97
C GLU A 457 10.81 4.07 -28.88
N SER A 458 11.21 3.99 -30.15
CA SER A 458 10.54 3.21 -31.19
C SER A 458 11.59 2.57 -32.08
N ASP A 459 11.55 1.24 -32.17
CA ASP A 459 12.36 0.42 -33.06
C ASP A 459 11.53 -0.04 -34.27
N ALA A 460 12.06 -0.96 -35.09
CA ALA A 460 11.40 -1.46 -36.29
C ALA A 460 10.15 -2.32 -35.98
N ASP A 461 10.18 -3.05 -34.88
CA ASP A 461 9.18 -4.05 -34.46
C ASP A 461 8.79 -3.91 -32.97
N SER A 462 9.20 -2.83 -32.32
CA SER A 462 8.84 -2.60 -30.92
C SER A 462 8.79 -1.13 -30.53
N ILE A 463 8.08 -0.84 -29.45
CA ILE A 463 7.91 0.49 -28.86
C ILE A 463 8.11 0.38 -27.36
N LYS A 464 8.81 1.36 -26.82
CA LYS A 464 8.85 1.58 -25.38
C LYS A 464 8.10 2.82 -25.02
N ALA A 465 7.22 2.67 -24.06
CA ALA A 465 6.36 3.73 -23.62
C ALA A 465 6.30 3.78 -22.09
N VAL A 466 6.11 5.00 -21.58
CA VAL A 466 5.51 5.21 -20.27
C VAL A 466 4.00 5.30 -20.51
N VAL A 467 3.19 4.65 -19.67
CA VAL A 467 1.73 4.69 -19.77
C VAL A 467 1.19 4.90 -18.36
N PRO A 468 0.19 5.75 -18.12
CA PRO A 468 -0.47 5.80 -16.82
C PRO A 468 -0.93 4.39 -16.41
N ALA A 469 -0.58 3.93 -15.21
CA ALA A 469 -0.88 2.58 -14.75
C ALA A 469 -2.38 2.21 -14.92
N PRO A 470 -3.33 3.12 -14.63
CA PRO A 470 -4.76 2.83 -14.83
C PRO A 470 -5.17 2.67 -16.31
N ARG A 471 -4.39 3.24 -17.24
CA ARG A 471 -4.64 3.16 -18.70
C ARG A 471 -4.01 1.93 -19.34
N LEU A 472 -3.25 1.14 -18.57
CA LEU A 472 -2.51 0.01 -19.10
C LEU A 472 -3.45 -1.06 -19.70
N ASN A 473 -4.52 -1.44 -19.00
CA ASN A 473 -5.44 -2.47 -19.47
C ASN A 473 -6.15 -2.02 -20.76
N GLU A 474 -6.64 -0.77 -20.81
CA GLU A 474 -7.27 -0.20 -22.02
C GLU A 474 -6.31 -0.22 -23.23
N LEU A 475 -5.03 0.09 -22.99
CA LEU A 475 -3.98 0.02 -24.01
C LEU A 475 -3.74 -1.43 -24.46
N VAL A 476 -3.65 -2.37 -23.52
CA VAL A 476 -3.47 -3.81 -23.80
C VAL A 476 -4.62 -4.30 -24.68
N ASP A 477 -5.87 -4.01 -24.30
CA ASP A 477 -7.05 -4.47 -25.03
C ASP A 477 -7.10 -3.92 -26.46
N ASP A 478 -6.84 -2.63 -26.63
CA ASP A 478 -6.79 -2.00 -27.95
C ASP A 478 -5.64 -2.57 -28.80
N LEU A 479 -4.47 -2.80 -28.21
CA LEU A 479 -3.32 -3.42 -28.88
C LEU A 479 -3.64 -4.85 -29.30
N MET A 480 -4.24 -5.65 -28.43
CA MET A 480 -4.63 -7.04 -28.72
C MET A 480 -5.67 -7.07 -29.85
N LYS A 481 -6.68 -6.19 -29.81
CA LYS A 481 -7.68 -6.07 -30.86
C LYS A 481 -7.08 -5.66 -32.20
N GLU A 482 -6.22 -4.65 -32.21
CA GLU A 482 -5.59 -4.13 -33.43
C GLU A 482 -4.64 -5.16 -34.06
N THR A 483 -3.92 -5.92 -33.22
CA THR A 483 -2.94 -6.90 -33.68
C THR A 483 -3.50 -8.31 -33.84
N SER A 484 -4.81 -8.50 -33.63
CA SER A 484 -5.44 -9.83 -33.60
C SER A 484 -4.74 -10.79 -32.63
N GLY A 485 -4.35 -10.28 -31.47
CA GLY A 485 -3.70 -11.02 -30.38
C GLY A 485 -2.19 -11.26 -30.57
N ARG A 486 -1.54 -10.62 -31.54
CA ARG A 486 -0.10 -10.82 -31.81
C ARG A 486 0.83 -9.85 -31.09
N ALA A 487 0.29 -8.76 -30.52
CA ALA A 487 1.10 -7.85 -29.71
C ALA A 487 1.65 -8.60 -28.50
N ARG A 488 2.95 -8.49 -28.23
CA ARG A 488 3.54 -8.91 -26.96
C ARG A 488 3.80 -7.66 -26.12
N ILE A 489 3.30 -7.64 -24.90
CA ILE A 489 3.44 -6.50 -23.99
C ILE A 489 4.18 -6.98 -22.76
N LYS A 490 5.32 -6.36 -22.50
CA LYS A 490 6.18 -6.65 -21.35
C LYS A 490 6.17 -5.43 -20.44
N LEU A 491 5.90 -5.64 -19.15
CA LEU A 491 6.17 -4.61 -18.15
C LEU A 491 7.68 -4.58 -17.93
N LEU A 492 8.24 -3.38 -17.96
CA LEU A 492 9.64 -3.15 -17.66
C LEU A 492 9.71 -2.87 -16.15
N SER A 493 9.67 -3.94 -15.35
CA SER A 493 10.01 -3.84 -13.92
C SER A 493 11.49 -3.48 -13.77
N SER A 494 11.86 -2.85 -12.65
CA SER A 494 13.25 -2.55 -12.31
C SER A 494 13.99 -3.84 -11.92
N GLN A 495 14.17 -4.76 -12.87
CA GLN A 495 14.84 -6.03 -12.63
C GLN A 495 16.29 -5.80 -12.19
N GLY A 496 16.64 -6.31 -11.00
CA GLY A 496 18.03 -6.37 -10.53
C GLY A 496 18.47 -5.28 -9.56
N VAL A 497 17.57 -4.40 -9.12
CA VAL A 497 17.76 -3.62 -7.88
C VAL A 497 16.67 -4.04 -6.90
N ASP A 498 17.04 -4.80 -5.87
CA ASP A 498 16.15 -5.09 -4.74
C ASP A 498 15.95 -3.79 -3.94
N GLY A 499 14.96 -2.99 -4.32
CA GLY A 499 14.62 -1.75 -3.60
C GLY A 499 14.58 -0.49 -4.47
N PRO A 500 14.20 0.64 -3.85
CA PRO A 500 14.05 1.93 -4.52
C PRO A 500 15.42 2.47 -4.94
N VAL A 501 15.40 3.28 -6.00
CA VAL A 501 16.61 3.89 -6.55
C VAL A 501 16.61 5.37 -6.26
N LEU A 502 17.72 5.88 -5.74
CA LEU A 502 17.98 7.32 -5.63
C LEU A 502 19.01 7.74 -6.67
N SER A 503 18.70 8.76 -7.44
CA SER A 503 19.59 9.32 -8.47
C SER A 503 19.80 10.80 -8.25
N LEU A 504 21.06 11.24 -8.36
CA LEU A 504 21.46 12.64 -8.24
C LEU A 504 22.15 13.12 -9.52
N ASP A 505 21.74 14.30 -9.99
CA ASP A 505 22.35 15.02 -11.11
C ASP A 505 23.14 16.22 -10.58
N PRO A 506 24.47 16.09 -10.33
CA PRO A 506 25.22 17.12 -9.63
C PRO A 506 25.81 18.19 -10.57
N GLY A 507 25.21 19.36 -10.60
CA GLY A 507 25.80 20.57 -11.19
C GLY A 507 26.70 21.34 -10.22
N THR A 508 27.27 22.46 -10.68
CA THR A 508 28.16 23.31 -9.86
C THR A 508 27.42 23.98 -8.70
N VAL A 509 26.13 24.27 -8.92
CA VAL A 509 25.26 24.95 -7.95
C VAL A 509 23.87 24.33 -7.87
N ASN A 510 23.44 23.60 -8.89
CA ASN A 510 22.12 22.95 -8.93
C ASN A 510 22.33 21.44 -8.83
N PHE A 511 21.58 20.78 -7.97
CA PHE A 511 21.58 19.33 -7.82
C PHE A 511 20.16 18.84 -8.09
N GLY A 512 19.96 18.06 -9.15
CA GLY A 512 18.73 17.32 -9.36
C GLY A 512 18.72 16.08 -8.48
N ILE A 513 17.55 15.73 -7.93
CA ILE A 513 17.36 14.56 -7.08
C ILE A 513 16.10 13.85 -7.57
N ALA A 514 16.20 12.56 -7.83
CA ALA A 514 15.07 11.72 -8.20
C ALA A 514 15.06 10.47 -7.33
N TYR A 515 13.92 10.21 -6.71
CA TYR A 515 13.64 8.96 -6.01
C TYR A 515 12.64 8.16 -6.82
N ILE A 516 13.05 6.94 -7.18
CA ILE A 516 12.28 6.01 -7.98
C ILE A 516 11.86 4.90 -7.02
N PRO A 517 10.60 4.90 -6.56
CA PRO A 517 10.11 3.83 -5.70
C PRO A 517 10.02 2.51 -6.47
N ARG A 518 9.89 1.39 -5.75
CA ARG A 518 9.61 0.08 -6.38
C ARG A 518 8.36 0.13 -7.25
N ARG A 519 7.33 0.84 -6.78
CA ARG A 519 6.04 1.06 -7.45
C ARG A 519 5.54 2.47 -7.17
N GLY A 520 4.77 3.03 -8.11
CA GLY A 520 4.18 4.36 -7.98
C GLY A 520 4.98 5.49 -8.66
N PRO A 521 4.46 6.72 -8.64
CA PRO A 521 5.06 7.86 -9.31
C PRO A 521 6.45 8.23 -8.76
N CYS A 522 7.40 8.52 -9.66
CA CYS A 522 8.72 9.02 -9.29
C CYS A 522 8.62 10.37 -8.56
N ASP A 523 9.36 10.51 -7.46
CA ASP A 523 9.56 11.80 -6.81
C ASP A 523 10.74 12.51 -7.46
N VAL A 524 10.58 13.77 -7.86
CA VAL A 524 11.67 14.57 -8.42
C VAL A 524 11.72 15.92 -7.70
N THR A 525 12.93 16.33 -7.32
CA THR A 525 13.18 17.66 -6.77
C THR A 525 14.54 18.18 -7.23
N SER A 526 14.82 19.43 -6.90
CA SER A 526 16.16 19.98 -7.08
C SER A 526 16.51 20.95 -5.96
N VAL A 527 17.81 21.09 -5.69
CA VAL A 527 18.33 22.08 -4.75
C VAL A 527 19.39 22.93 -5.42
N LYS A 528 19.28 24.24 -5.21
CA LYS A 528 20.23 25.23 -5.71
C LYS A 528 20.98 25.85 -4.56
N VAL A 529 22.29 25.62 -4.50
CA VAL A 529 23.16 26.11 -3.43
C VAL A 529 24.32 26.91 -4.01
N ARG A 530 24.28 28.23 -3.83
CA ARG A 530 25.35 29.16 -4.20
C ARG A 530 26.24 29.44 -2.98
N ALA A 531 26.95 28.41 -2.52
CA ALA A 531 27.77 28.47 -1.31
C ALA A 531 29.09 27.68 -1.49
N PRO A 532 30.06 27.82 -0.59
CA PRO A 532 31.23 26.94 -0.52
C PRO A 532 30.83 25.47 -0.36
N GLU A 533 31.71 24.56 -0.76
CA GLU A 533 31.41 23.12 -0.84
C GLU A 533 30.85 22.53 0.46
N ASP A 534 31.41 22.86 1.63
CA ASP A 534 30.94 22.35 2.92
C ASP A 534 29.48 22.74 3.22
N GLU A 535 29.09 23.96 2.86
CA GLU A 535 27.71 24.43 3.01
C GLU A 535 26.79 23.77 1.97
N GLN A 536 27.29 23.51 0.76
CA GLN A 536 26.55 22.73 -0.25
C GLN A 536 26.30 21.29 0.22
N VAL A 537 27.28 20.65 0.87
CA VAL A 537 27.12 19.31 1.44
C VAL A 537 26.03 19.30 2.51
N GLU A 538 26.04 20.26 3.44
CA GLU A 538 25.05 20.30 4.51
C GLU A 538 23.63 20.55 3.98
N GLU A 539 23.48 21.47 3.03
CA GLU A 539 22.19 21.81 2.45
C GLU A 539 21.62 20.68 1.58
N LEU A 540 22.48 19.98 0.83
CA LEU A 540 22.08 18.80 0.08
C LEU A 540 21.72 17.64 1.02
N ALA A 541 22.49 17.41 2.09
CA ALA A 541 22.17 16.39 3.09
C ALA A 541 20.85 16.71 3.81
N ARG A 542 20.60 17.99 4.13
CA ARG A 542 19.32 18.44 4.70
C ARG A 542 18.17 18.17 3.74
N THR A 543 18.35 18.48 2.46
CA THR A 543 17.35 18.21 1.41
C THR A 543 17.07 16.72 1.29
N LEU A 544 18.11 15.88 1.23
CA LEU A 544 17.98 14.42 1.15
C LEU A 544 17.23 13.84 2.37
N ARG A 545 17.50 14.29 3.60
CA ARG A 545 16.76 13.82 4.79
C ARG A 545 15.26 14.10 4.67
N MET A 546 14.89 15.31 4.27
CA MET A 546 13.47 15.67 4.09
C MET A 546 12.86 14.91 2.91
N PHE A 547 13.62 14.75 1.83
CA PHE A 547 13.20 14.09 0.60
C PHE A 547 13.17 12.56 0.69
N LEU A 548 13.76 11.96 1.73
CA LEU A 548 13.74 10.51 1.95
C LEU A 548 12.93 10.12 3.18
N ALA A 549 12.38 11.09 3.93
CA ALA A 549 11.57 10.79 5.11
C ALA A 549 10.35 9.93 4.74
N ASP A 550 10.15 8.86 5.53
CA ASP A 550 9.15 7.80 5.35
C ASP A 550 9.20 7.07 4.01
N ARG A 551 10.31 7.18 3.29
CA ARG A 551 10.55 6.38 2.09
C ARG A 551 11.43 5.21 2.44
N GLU A 552 11.27 4.10 1.72
CA GLU A 552 12.20 2.98 1.83
C GLU A 552 13.60 3.48 1.44
N GLU A 553 14.60 3.15 2.27
CA GLU A 553 15.97 3.60 2.06
C GLU A 553 16.57 2.94 0.81
N PRO A 554 17.12 3.72 -0.14
CA PRO A 554 17.69 3.16 -1.36
C PRO A 554 18.98 2.42 -1.04
N ALA A 555 19.04 1.13 -1.33
CA ALA A 555 20.25 0.33 -1.18
C ALA A 555 21.39 0.83 -2.08
N VAL A 556 21.05 1.40 -3.24
CA VAL A 556 22.00 1.93 -4.23
C VAL A 556 21.64 3.37 -4.58
N VAL A 557 22.64 4.25 -4.55
CA VAL A 557 22.52 5.67 -4.92
C VAL A 557 23.42 5.97 -6.12
N TYR A 558 22.82 6.50 -7.18
CA TYR A 558 23.52 6.89 -8.38
C TYR A 558 23.81 8.38 -8.40
N VAL A 559 25.04 8.75 -8.76
CA VAL A 559 25.48 10.14 -8.81
C VAL A 559 26.13 10.41 -10.16
N GLY A 560 25.57 11.32 -10.95
CA GLY A 560 26.12 11.72 -12.24
C GLY A 560 27.55 12.30 -12.14
N HIS A 561 28.32 12.19 -13.21
CA HIS A 561 29.70 12.69 -13.30
C HIS A 561 29.74 14.19 -13.63
N GLY A 562 28.94 14.97 -12.91
CA GLY A 562 28.92 16.41 -13.03
C GLY A 562 29.89 17.11 -12.07
N PRO A 563 30.10 18.43 -12.23
CA PRO A 563 31.07 19.20 -11.45
C PRO A 563 30.79 19.24 -9.94
N GLY A 564 29.59 18.91 -9.49
CA GLY A 564 29.23 18.82 -8.06
C GLY A 564 29.34 17.41 -7.46
N ARG A 565 29.91 16.42 -8.18
CA ARG A 565 29.85 15.00 -7.76
C ARG A 565 30.40 14.76 -6.35
N GLU A 566 31.49 15.44 -5.96
CA GLU A 566 32.14 15.21 -4.67
C GLU A 566 31.26 15.72 -3.53
N THR A 567 30.63 16.88 -3.71
CA THR A 567 29.59 17.42 -2.84
C THR A 567 28.43 16.43 -2.69
N ALA A 568 27.94 15.88 -3.80
CA ALA A 568 26.83 14.94 -3.81
C ALA A 568 27.15 13.64 -3.06
N VAL A 569 28.32 13.04 -3.30
CA VAL A 569 28.77 11.84 -2.58
C VAL A 569 28.89 12.09 -1.08
N LYS A 570 29.50 13.22 -0.68
CA LYS A 570 29.65 13.59 0.74
C LYS A 570 28.30 13.76 1.42
N ALA A 571 27.34 14.40 0.74
CA ALA A 571 25.99 14.58 1.26
C ALA A 571 25.24 13.25 1.39
N VAL A 572 25.30 12.40 0.36
CA VAL A 572 24.68 11.06 0.38
C VAL A 572 25.25 10.24 1.53
N LYS A 573 26.58 10.13 1.66
CA LYS A 573 27.20 9.34 2.76
C LYS A 573 26.91 9.88 4.16
N LYS A 574 26.48 11.13 4.29
CA LYS A 574 26.04 11.71 5.56
C LYS A 574 24.61 11.34 5.93
N VAL A 575 23.76 11.04 4.95
CA VAL A 575 22.33 10.72 5.13
C VAL A 575 22.11 9.21 5.06
N LEU A 576 22.79 8.56 4.12
CA LEU A 576 22.70 7.15 3.76
C LEU A 576 24.11 6.54 3.84
N PRO A 577 24.62 6.27 5.06
CA PRO A 577 25.99 5.77 5.24
C PRO A 577 26.18 4.38 4.62
N ASP A 578 25.15 3.54 4.74
CA ASP A 578 25.17 2.13 4.36
C ASP A 578 24.84 1.89 2.88
N SER A 579 24.24 2.87 2.18
CA SER A 579 23.93 2.74 0.76
C SER A 579 25.18 2.75 -0.11
N ASP A 580 25.19 1.91 -1.14
CA ASP A 580 26.26 1.88 -2.13
C ASP A 580 26.15 3.08 -3.07
N VAL A 581 27.23 3.88 -3.15
CA VAL A 581 27.27 5.07 -4.01
C VAL A 581 28.01 4.77 -5.30
N VAL A 582 27.33 4.96 -6.42
CA VAL A 582 27.83 4.63 -7.75
C VAL A 582 27.96 5.91 -8.58
N ILE A 583 29.20 6.24 -8.98
CA ILE A 583 29.46 7.38 -9.87
C ILE A 583 29.21 6.99 -11.32
N VAL A 584 28.46 7.83 -12.01
CA VAL A 584 27.91 7.58 -13.34
C VAL A 584 28.49 8.57 -14.34
N ASP A 585 29.41 8.14 -15.20
CA ASP A 585 30.00 8.99 -16.25
C ASP A 585 29.24 8.89 -17.57
N GLU A 586 28.37 9.87 -17.84
CA GLU A 586 27.55 9.95 -19.07
C GLU A 586 28.41 9.98 -20.35
N SER A 587 29.67 10.41 -20.29
CA SER A 587 30.57 10.52 -21.44
C SER A 587 31.32 9.23 -21.76
N GLU A 588 31.54 8.39 -20.75
CA GLU A 588 32.08 7.03 -20.87
C GLU A 588 30.98 5.96 -20.93
N THR A 589 29.73 6.36 -20.69
CA THR A 589 28.55 5.50 -20.84
C THR A 589 28.45 5.06 -22.29
N THR A 590 28.49 3.75 -22.53
CA THR A 590 28.45 3.22 -23.89
C THR A 590 27.07 3.47 -24.52
N LYS A 591 27.01 3.67 -25.85
CA LYS A 591 25.72 3.64 -26.57
C LYS A 591 24.95 2.35 -26.28
N GLU A 592 25.68 1.25 -26.03
CA GLU A 592 25.17 -0.04 -25.61
C GLU A 592 24.53 -0.02 -24.21
N ALA A 593 25.05 0.77 -23.27
CA ALA A 593 24.46 0.99 -21.95
C ALA A 593 23.16 1.80 -22.05
N VAL A 594 23.19 2.93 -22.75
CA VAL A 594 21.98 3.68 -23.09
C VAL A 594 20.97 2.79 -23.84
N TYR A 595 21.45 1.94 -24.74
CA TYR A 595 20.65 0.96 -25.48
C TYR A 595 20.15 -0.20 -24.62
N ARG A 596 20.84 -0.67 -23.57
CA ARG A 596 20.36 -1.71 -22.65
C ARG A 596 19.31 -1.21 -21.69
N LEU A 597 19.47 0.03 -21.25
CA LEU A 597 18.50 0.79 -20.48
C LEU A 597 17.25 1.08 -21.32
N SER A 598 17.49 1.50 -22.55
CA SER A 598 16.44 1.74 -23.53
C SER A 598 15.96 0.47 -24.21
N SER A 599 16.55 -0.72 -23.99
CA SER A 599 16.05 -2.04 -24.47
C SER A 599 15.59 -2.99 -23.35
N GLY A 600 15.72 -2.58 -22.07
CA GLY A 600 15.21 -3.34 -20.91
C GLY A 600 15.97 -4.64 -20.63
N LYS A 601 17.17 -4.81 -21.20
CA LYS A 601 17.98 -6.03 -21.02
C LYS A 601 18.82 -5.93 -19.75
N LEU A 602 18.23 -6.35 -18.61
CA LEU A 602 18.87 -6.37 -17.28
C LEU A 602 19.32 -7.78 -16.84
N GLU A 603 19.47 -8.71 -17.77
CA GLU A 603 19.91 -10.07 -17.46
C GLU A 603 21.45 -10.15 -17.48
N ASN A 604 22.04 -10.72 -16.42
CA ASN A 604 23.49 -10.91 -16.20
C ASN A 604 24.32 -9.64 -15.89
N VAL A 605 23.87 -8.83 -14.94
CA VAL A 605 24.57 -7.62 -14.47
C VAL A 605 25.81 -7.99 -13.66
N ARG A 606 27.00 -7.55 -14.10
CA ARG A 606 28.23 -7.56 -13.27
C ARG A 606 28.38 -6.22 -12.56
N ALA A 607 29.13 -6.16 -11.46
CA ALA A 607 29.32 -4.95 -10.65
C ALA A 607 29.75 -3.67 -11.42
N LYS A 608 30.36 -3.81 -12.61
CA LYS A 608 30.72 -2.68 -13.48
C LYS A 608 29.53 -2.11 -14.27
N ASP A 609 28.52 -2.93 -14.54
CA ASP A 609 27.35 -2.62 -15.36
C ASP A 609 26.28 -1.88 -14.52
N LEU A 610 26.38 -1.87 -13.18
CA LEU A 610 25.53 -1.07 -12.28
C LEU A 610 25.64 0.44 -12.54
N ARG A 611 26.81 0.95 -12.95
CA ARG A 611 27.03 2.38 -13.25
C ARG A 611 26.13 2.88 -14.39
N ASP A 612 25.82 2.02 -15.34
CA ASP A 612 24.97 2.35 -16.47
C ASP A 612 23.49 2.50 -16.03
N HIS A 613 23.03 1.71 -15.06
CA HIS A 613 21.66 1.75 -14.54
C HIS A 613 21.28 3.05 -13.83
N GLY A 614 22.25 3.71 -13.18
CA GLY A 614 22.08 5.06 -12.66
C GLY A 614 21.86 6.13 -13.72
N VAL A 615 22.41 5.94 -14.92
CA VAL A 615 22.16 6.82 -16.08
C VAL A 615 20.69 6.72 -16.50
N ALA A 616 20.06 5.54 -16.42
CA ALA A 616 18.63 5.39 -16.74
C ALA A 616 17.74 6.10 -15.76
N ALA A 617 18.00 5.98 -14.46
CA ALA A 617 17.25 6.71 -13.45
C ALA A 617 17.31 8.23 -13.73
N LEU A 618 18.48 8.73 -14.11
CA LEU A 618 18.68 10.13 -14.51
C LEU A 618 17.95 10.48 -15.83
N ALA A 619 17.98 9.59 -16.82
CA ALA A 619 17.36 9.79 -18.13
C ALA A 619 15.83 9.69 -18.09
N ILE A 620 15.26 8.80 -17.26
CA ILE A 620 13.83 8.66 -16.97
C ILE A 620 13.34 9.90 -16.21
N ALA A 621 14.04 10.30 -15.14
CA ALA A 621 13.75 11.52 -14.40
C ALA A 621 13.82 12.79 -15.27
N ARG A 622 14.76 12.85 -16.23
CA ARG A 622 14.87 13.94 -17.21
C ARG A 622 13.79 13.90 -18.31
N ARG A 623 13.04 12.80 -18.49
CA ARG A 623 12.15 12.60 -19.66
C ARG A 623 10.65 12.48 -19.38
N GLY A 624 10.16 12.12 -18.18
CA GLY A 624 8.71 11.96 -18.09
C GLY A 624 8.14 11.49 -16.76
N GLN A 625 8.07 12.38 -15.79
CA GLN A 625 6.96 12.31 -14.84
C GLN A 625 5.69 12.75 -15.60
N MET A 626 4.70 11.87 -15.70
CA MET A 626 3.40 12.24 -16.27
C MET A 626 2.58 12.95 -15.22
N GLY A 627 2.24 14.19 -15.49
CA GLY A 627 1.33 14.95 -14.66
C GLY A 627 0.76 16.13 -15.42
N LYS A 628 -0.44 16.55 -15.03
CA LYS A 628 -1.10 17.73 -15.60
C LYS A 628 -1.11 18.85 -14.57
N ARG A 629 -0.83 20.08 -15.02
CA ARG A 629 -0.97 21.26 -14.17
C ARG A 629 -2.45 21.50 -13.90
N VAL A 630 -2.81 21.67 -12.64
CA VAL A 630 -4.18 21.96 -12.19
C VAL A 630 -4.21 23.25 -11.37
N GLU A 631 -5.38 23.87 -11.25
CA GLU A 631 -5.57 25.01 -10.35
C GLU A 631 -5.76 24.51 -8.90
N PRO A 632 -5.24 25.24 -7.89
CA PRO A 632 -5.54 24.96 -6.49
C PRO A 632 -7.05 25.01 -6.22
N LYS A 633 -7.56 24.16 -5.32
CA LYS A 633 -9.00 24.11 -4.99
C LYS A 633 -9.49 25.38 -4.28
N ALA A 634 -8.60 26.12 -3.62
CA ALA A 634 -8.95 27.29 -2.83
C ALA A 634 -7.90 28.40 -2.90
N SER A 635 -8.30 29.61 -2.52
CA SER A 635 -7.40 30.76 -2.42
C SER A 635 -6.67 30.81 -1.07
N LYS A 636 -5.62 31.64 -0.96
CA LYS A 636 -4.94 31.91 0.32
C LYS A 636 -5.89 32.41 1.41
N GLU A 637 -6.91 33.19 1.02
CA GLU A 637 -7.88 33.74 1.97
C GLU A 637 -8.79 32.65 2.54
N ASP A 638 -9.14 31.65 1.72
CA ASP A 638 -9.93 30.50 2.14
C ASP A 638 -9.15 29.59 3.08
N VAL A 639 -7.88 29.30 2.74
CA VAL A 639 -6.91 28.61 3.63
C VAL A 639 -6.84 29.30 4.98
N ARG A 640 -6.62 30.61 4.97
CA ARG A 640 -6.55 31.39 6.21
C ARG A 640 -7.84 31.28 7.01
N ARG A 641 -9.00 31.33 6.37
CA ARG A 641 -10.32 31.21 7.02
C ARG A 641 -10.51 29.83 7.65
N LYS A 642 -10.11 28.75 6.95
CA LYS A 642 -10.16 27.35 7.43
C LYS A 642 -9.26 27.13 8.64
N VAL A 643 -8.04 27.66 8.60
CA VAL A 643 -7.09 27.57 9.73
C VAL A 643 -7.56 28.47 10.89
N SER A 644 -8.06 29.67 10.61
CA SER A 644 -8.64 30.55 11.64
C SER A 644 -9.87 29.93 12.30
N SER A 645 -10.68 29.12 11.60
CA SER A 645 -11.80 28.42 12.24
C SER A 645 -11.33 27.22 13.07
N ALA A 646 -10.30 26.51 12.62
CA ALA A 646 -9.71 25.38 13.33
C ALA A 646 -8.94 25.80 14.60
N PHE A 647 -8.18 26.91 14.54
CA PHE A 647 -7.34 27.41 15.64
C PHE A 647 -7.89 28.63 16.36
N GLY A 648 -8.76 29.43 15.73
CA GLY A 648 -9.40 30.62 16.32
C GLY A 648 -10.51 30.30 17.33
N GLY A 649 -10.74 29.02 17.61
CA GLY A 649 -11.42 28.56 18.81
C GLY A 649 -10.52 28.69 20.04
N GLY A 650 -10.24 29.92 20.48
CA GLY A 650 -9.60 30.14 21.78
C GLY A 650 -10.36 29.39 22.87
N SER A 651 -9.71 28.45 23.56
CA SER A 651 -10.18 27.73 24.76
C SER A 651 -11.71 27.49 24.79
N LYS A 652 -12.18 26.31 24.34
CA LYS A 652 -13.60 25.91 24.47
C LYS A 652 -14.17 26.41 25.81
N LYS A 653 -15.20 27.25 25.77
CA LYS A 653 -15.67 27.98 26.95
C LYS A 653 -16.47 27.03 27.84
N PHE A 654 -16.62 27.43 29.11
CA PHE A 654 -17.43 26.75 30.14
C PHE A 654 -18.86 26.32 29.70
N ALA A 655 -19.38 26.84 28.59
CA ALA A 655 -20.73 26.57 28.07
C ALA A 655 -20.82 25.35 27.15
N ASP A 656 -19.69 24.82 26.67
CA ASP A 656 -19.64 23.77 25.63
C ASP A 656 -19.65 22.34 26.22
N TYR A 657 -19.69 22.24 27.55
CA TYR A 657 -19.59 20.99 28.28
C TYR A 657 -20.71 20.83 29.33
N SER A 658 -21.25 19.63 29.44
CA SER A 658 -22.19 19.27 30.51
C SER A 658 -21.47 18.56 31.67
N ARG A 659 -21.98 18.72 32.89
CA ARG A 659 -21.36 18.10 34.08
C ARG A 659 -21.52 16.59 34.02
N LEU A 660 -20.42 15.86 34.21
CA LEU A 660 -20.44 14.44 34.47
C LEU A 660 -20.48 14.22 35.99
N HIS A 661 -21.40 13.40 36.48
CA HIS A 661 -21.49 13.14 37.92
C HIS A 661 -20.48 12.05 38.32
N VAL A 662 -19.56 12.41 39.21
CA VAL A 662 -18.57 11.51 39.81
C VAL A 662 -18.57 11.82 41.30
N GLU A 663 -18.79 10.81 42.15
CA GLU A 663 -18.86 10.99 43.60
C GLU A 663 -17.46 10.92 44.24
N ASN A 664 -16.59 10.05 43.74
CA ASN A 664 -15.23 9.85 44.23
C ASN A 664 -14.21 9.89 43.08
N PRO A 665 -13.10 10.65 43.17
CA PRO A 665 -12.11 10.73 42.08
C PRO A 665 -11.47 9.38 41.72
N GLU A 666 -11.45 8.42 42.65
CA GLU A 666 -10.93 7.07 42.37
C GLU A 666 -11.75 6.32 41.33
N ASP A 667 -13.00 6.69 41.10
CA ASP A 667 -13.91 6.05 40.14
C ASP A 667 -13.79 6.61 38.71
N LEU A 668 -12.85 7.52 38.45
CA LEU A 668 -12.61 8.07 37.12
C LEU A 668 -12.12 7.00 36.15
N LYS A 669 -12.77 6.90 34.99
CA LYS A 669 -12.34 6.05 33.89
C LYS A 669 -11.33 6.77 33.00
N GLU A 670 -10.38 6.04 32.43
CA GLU A 670 -9.53 6.55 31.35
C GLU A 670 -10.39 7.14 30.21
N GLY A 671 -9.92 8.23 29.62
CA GLY A 671 -10.69 9.03 28.66
C GLY A 671 -11.62 10.08 29.27
N THR A 672 -11.82 10.10 30.60
CA THR A 672 -12.71 11.10 31.23
C THR A 672 -12.16 12.51 31.09
N MET A 673 -12.95 13.44 30.55
CA MET A 673 -12.57 14.84 30.42
C MET A 673 -12.74 15.59 31.75
N LEU A 674 -11.71 16.32 32.14
CA LEU A 674 -11.62 17.09 33.38
C LEU A 674 -11.33 18.55 33.06
N GLN A 675 -12.22 19.44 33.50
CA GLN A 675 -12.04 20.88 33.37
C GLN A 675 -11.37 21.48 34.61
N VAL A 676 -10.31 22.27 34.42
CA VAL A 676 -9.60 22.97 35.50
C VAL A 676 -10.49 24.06 36.09
N LYS A 677 -10.79 23.97 37.40
CA LYS A 677 -11.53 24.99 38.16
C LYS A 677 -10.62 25.99 38.85
N ASN A 678 -9.52 25.52 39.43
CA ASN A 678 -8.60 26.34 40.21
C ASN A 678 -7.13 25.94 39.93
N PRO A 679 -6.44 26.64 39.03
CA PRO A 679 -5.04 26.37 38.68
C PRO A 679 -4.07 26.44 39.86
N ASP A 680 -4.34 27.31 40.84
CA ASP A 680 -3.44 27.53 41.99
C ASP A 680 -3.32 26.30 42.91
N LEU A 681 -4.18 25.29 42.72
CA LEU A 681 -4.18 24.05 43.51
C LEU A 681 -3.43 22.90 42.85
N ILE A 682 -2.90 23.10 41.63
CA ILE A 682 -2.23 22.04 40.86
C ILE A 682 -0.81 22.43 40.45
N SER A 683 0.06 21.43 40.28
CA SER A 683 1.50 21.59 40.04
C SER A 683 1.87 21.95 38.59
N THR A 684 0.90 22.35 37.77
CA THR A 684 1.03 22.56 36.33
C THR A 684 0.47 23.93 35.96
N ASP A 685 0.99 24.55 34.91
CA ASP A 685 0.55 25.87 34.44
C ASP A 685 -0.77 25.84 33.62
N LEU A 686 -1.63 24.85 33.84
CA LEU A 686 -2.90 24.73 33.13
C LEU A 686 -3.83 25.90 33.48
N PRO A 687 -4.34 26.67 32.49
CA PRO A 687 -5.20 27.80 32.77
C PRO A 687 -6.57 27.36 33.27
N LYS A 688 -7.26 28.27 33.99
CA LYS A 688 -8.63 28.02 34.46
C LYS A 688 -9.57 27.83 33.26
N GLY A 689 -10.30 26.72 33.24
CA GLY A 689 -11.21 26.36 32.15
C GLY A 689 -10.63 25.38 31.15
N GLU A 690 -9.31 25.14 31.18
CA GLU A 690 -8.63 24.14 30.34
C GLU A 690 -9.23 22.74 30.57
N VAL A 691 -9.31 21.94 29.50
CA VAL A 691 -9.82 20.57 29.56
C VAL A 691 -8.68 19.60 29.30
N VAL A 692 -8.55 18.64 30.20
CA VAL A 692 -7.58 17.54 30.08
C VAL A 692 -8.29 16.20 30.08
N VAL A 693 -7.74 15.22 29.39
CA VAL A 693 -8.23 13.84 29.33
C VAL A 693 -7.49 13.03 30.39
N PHE A 694 -8.22 12.43 31.32
CA PHE A 694 -7.67 11.57 32.37
C PHE A 694 -7.21 10.23 31.78
N HIS A 695 -5.97 9.82 32.10
CA HIS A 695 -5.39 8.53 31.67
C HIS A 695 -5.12 7.57 32.83
N GLY A 696 -5.17 8.03 34.07
CA GLY A 696 -4.98 7.15 35.23
C GLY A 696 -4.34 7.82 36.44
N TRP A 697 -4.27 7.06 37.52
CA TRP A 697 -3.67 7.48 38.78
C TRP A 697 -2.26 6.93 38.94
N ARG A 698 -1.37 7.74 39.53
CA ARG A 698 -0.05 7.29 39.98
C ARG A 698 -0.09 6.81 41.42
N GLU A 699 0.90 5.98 41.79
CA GLU A 699 1.09 5.50 43.17
C GLU A 699 1.30 6.64 44.18
N ASP A 700 1.90 7.75 43.74
CA ASP A 700 2.16 8.93 44.57
C ASP A 700 0.94 9.86 44.74
N GLY A 701 -0.23 9.46 44.25
CA GLY A 701 -1.46 10.25 44.33
C GLY A 701 -1.57 11.36 43.28
N GLY A 702 -0.62 11.44 42.34
CA GLY A 702 -0.72 12.28 41.15
C GLY A 702 -1.61 11.68 40.06
N MET A 703 -2.08 12.52 39.16
CA MET A 703 -2.92 12.17 38.02
C MET A 703 -2.11 12.22 36.72
N ILE A 704 -2.26 11.22 35.87
CA ILE A 704 -1.80 11.25 34.47
C ILE A 704 -2.96 11.78 33.63
N ALA A 705 -2.70 12.83 32.87
CA ALA A 705 -3.68 13.40 31.96
C ALA A 705 -3.01 13.83 30.66
N SER A 706 -3.79 14.14 29.62
CA SER A 706 -3.29 14.84 28.44
C SER A 706 -4.11 16.09 28.17
N THR A 707 -3.49 17.13 27.63
CA THR A 707 -4.26 18.24 27.03
C THR A 707 -5.05 17.71 25.83
N LEU A 708 -6.09 18.44 25.41
CA LEU A 708 -6.83 18.10 24.18
C LEU A 708 -5.94 18.17 22.92
N THR A 709 -4.83 18.90 23.00
CA THR A 709 -3.79 18.97 21.97
C THR A 709 -2.78 17.82 22.02
N GLY A 710 -3.00 16.81 22.88
CA GLY A 710 -2.25 15.55 22.90
C GLY A 710 -1.04 15.49 23.84
N GLY A 711 -0.71 16.57 24.56
CA GLY A 711 0.43 16.60 25.48
C GLY A 711 0.15 15.85 26.79
N ARG A 712 0.83 14.71 27.03
CA ARG A 712 0.77 14.00 28.32
C ARG A 712 1.44 14.82 29.42
N ILE A 713 0.73 14.99 30.53
CA ILE A 713 1.14 15.76 31.70
C ILE A 713 0.90 14.95 32.98
N ILE A 714 1.67 15.26 34.01
CA ILE A 714 1.49 14.73 35.35
C ILE A 714 1.03 15.90 36.23
N VAL A 715 -0.17 15.77 36.79
CA VAL A 715 -0.75 16.78 37.68
C VAL A 715 -0.67 16.30 39.13
N LYS A 716 -0.17 17.14 40.01
CA LYS A 716 -0.12 16.93 41.47
C LYS A 716 -0.72 18.13 42.21
N PRO A 717 -1.01 18.04 43.51
CA PRO A 717 -1.36 19.22 44.32
C PRO A 717 -0.20 20.23 44.34
N ALA A 718 -0.51 21.53 44.24
CA ALA A 718 0.49 22.61 44.16
C ALA A 718 1.37 22.73 45.42
N ASP A 719 0.84 22.37 46.59
CA ASP A 719 1.58 22.38 47.86
C ASP A 719 2.60 21.24 48.00
N GLY A 720 2.61 20.30 47.04
CA GLY A 720 3.48 19.12 47.04
C GLY A 720 3.17 18.11 48.16
N THR A 721 2.13 18.33 48.96
CA THR A 721 1.75 17.48 50.10
C THR A 721 0.28 17.07 50.00
N GLY A 722 0.01 15.86 49.51
CA GLY A 722 -1.35 15.34 49.42
C GLY A 722 -1.57 14.46 48.20
N SER A 723 -2.83 14.10 47.97
CA SER A 723 -3.22 13.26 46.83
C SER A 723 -4.42 13.88 46.14
N LEU A 724 -4.37 13.92 44.80
CA LEU A 724 -5.53 14.30 43.97
C LEU A 724 -6.65 13.24 44.02
N LYS A 725 -6.42 12.08 44.66
CA LYS A 725 -7.49 11.14 45.00
C LYS A 725 -8.38 11.63 46.14
N ASN A 726 -7.96 12.64 46.92
CA ASN A 726 -8.80 13.23 47.95
C ASN A 726 -9.97 14.00 47.30
N PRO A 727 -11.24 13.62 47.54
CA PRO A 727 -12.39 14.24 46.88
C PRO A 727 -12.45 15.76 47.07
N ARG A 728 -12.06 16.27 48.24
CA ARG A 728 -12.11 17.70 48.53
C ARG A 728 -11.12 18.47 47.68
N VAL A 729 -9.87 18.01 47.62
CA VAL A 729 -8.80 18.65 46.84
C VAL A 729 -9.11 18.54 45.35
N PHE A 730 -9.55 17.35 44.90
CA PHE A 730 -9.88 17.11 43.51
C PHE A 730 -11.02 18.00 43.00
N PHE A 731 -12.16 18.04 43.70
CA PHE A 731 -13.30 18.81 43.24
C PHE A 731 -13.17 20.32 43.47
N GLU A 732 -12.21 20.76 44.29
CA GLU A 732 -11.78 22.17 44.33
C GLU A 732 -10.93 22.52 43.09
N ALA A 733 -10.04 21.62 42.65
CA ALA A 733 -9.15 21.81 41.50
C ALA A 733 -9.80 21.54 40.13
N PHE A 734 -10.66 20.53 40.01
CA PHE A 734 -11.19 19.99 38.76
C PHE A 734 -12.71 19.80 38.77
N ARG A 735 -13.29 19.70 37.57
CA ARG A 735 -14.69 19.34 37.32
C ARG A 735 -14.75 18.29 36.21
N PRO A 736 -15.30 17.09 36.47
CA PRO A 736 -15.60 16.14 35.40
C PRO A 736 -16.66 16.69 34.44
N VAL A 737 -16.39 16.56 33.15
CA VAL A 737 -17.20 17.12 32.07
C VAL A 737 -17.33 16.13 30.92
N LYS A 738 -18.38 16.29 30.11
CA LYS A 738 -18.52 15.65 28.80
C LYS A 738 -18.92 16.70 27.76
N PRO A 739 -18.55 16.55 26.47
CA PRO A 739 -19.02 17.44 25.41
C PRO A 739 -20.56 17.56 25.46
N ARG A 740 -21.10 18.73 25.16
CA ARG A 740 -22.52 18.82 24.79
C ARG A 740 -22.64 18.33 23.34
N ASP A 741 -23.55 17.38 23.12
CA ASP A 741 -23.93 16.91 21.80
C ASP A 741 -24.41 18.07 20.91
#